data_AF-A0A954CSF6-F1
#
_entry.id   AF-A0A954CSF6-F1
#
_cell.length_a   1.000
_cell.length_b   1.000
_cell.length_c   1.000
_cell.angle_alpha   90.00
_cell.angle_beta   90.00
_cell.angle_gamma   90.00
#
_symmetry.space_group_name_H-M   'P 1'
#
loop_
_entity.id
_entity.type
_entity.pdbx_description
1 polymer ?
#
loop_
_entity_poly.entity_id
_entity_poly.type
_entity_poly.pdbx_seq_one_letter_code
_entity_poly.pdbx_strand_id
1 'polypeptide(L)'
;MADQNTLDRAMSGLGSTMVRAGQMLKHARKDFGHAHEPRQKAMTALLACIAAAAITALLMVNWGEAAPIDYVELPTRDARVRWFESSETRDPDILLITLDEAALAYGDYLSESADGIDQRYAWPWPRHVYNKIIRYCRDGGARVIVFDMIYSETGPNTNELLITRTVRGDLAKIWTFDKASDDLFALEATARDDVAMALVLGTTEQAEDARTELLPEYSGKLTGSADPELLSKVGGRFARFRSADAPYPALMDGWPSITESGRRGDEKAEKLLAGLRKKIDGDPFMNESTRYRSLLPLTEPTERQGIAGLGTVMGFEDVDGVLRRYDVVGAYDGKVYRTLPLEAWRLYVLSYAREAMTDASRVDAFTDHCPNMGITDAGLEWDGEVYSLDRELRDVPVKVEGDTASYLGRSMPLDESGRVQLRYRNFLAPEDNADWKYLTEKQRAGVLERNPDGKLFAEYPQLSARDILYDWDVISENRRRAAGIERLQGEVDSLKTDLAGAPEDERAGIQQKLDTTTSQLEALKNSEVLQVALGEPSSIVKDKVVIIAGTATGLLDRHDTPLDSNTPGTWVLATYFDNLKNEDFMHSAPNWSGWLLSLLLTIVTVFVVMFSGRLRNGLVLTLLLGALVLVATWTLFTQQIWFPLAAPLAGLMVGFSHGALAKALTEGHQRRQRES
;
A
#
# COMPACT_ATOMS: atom_id res chain seq x y z
N MET A 1 -41.25 108.72 21.46
CA MET A 1 -39.98 107.95 21.48
C MET A 1 -40.01 106.69 22.35
N ALA A 2 -41.07 106.40 23.13
CA ALA A 2 -41.09 105.24 24.03
C ALA A 2 -41.58 103.91 23.39
N ASP A 3 -42.20 103.95 22.21
CA ASP A 3 -42.97 102.80 21.66
C ASP A 3 -42.21 101.94 20.63
N GLN A 4 -41.10 102.43 20.07
CA GLN A 4 -40.23 101.63 19.18
C GLN A 4 -39.32 100.67 19.95
N ASN A 5 -38.99 100.99 21.21
CA ASN A 5 -38.06 100.20 22.03
C ASN A 5 -38.65 98.89 22.56
N THR A 6 -39.97 98.80 22.65
CA THR A 6 -40.71 97.60 23.10
C THR A 6 -40.85 96.56 22.00
N LEU A 7 -41.08 96.99 20.76
CA LEU A 7 -41.24 96.11 19.60
C LEU A 7 -39.90 95.49 19.17
N ASP A 8 -38.81 96.26 19.20
CA ASP A 8 -37.46 95.76 18.91
C ASP A 8 -36.96 94.74 19.94
N ARG A 9 -37.28 94.93 21.23
CA ARG A 9 -36.97 93.94 22.29
C ARG A 9 -37.79 92.65 22.14
N ALA A 10 -39.05 92.75 21.73
CA ALA A 10 -39.89 91.58 21.47
C ALA A 10 -39.40 90.79 20.24
N MET A 11 -39.00 91.48 19.17
CA MET A 11 -38.44 90.85 17.97
C MET A 11 -37.03 90.28 18.19
N SER A 12 -36.16 90.94 18.97
CA SER A 12 -34.85 90.38 19.34
C SER A 12 -35.01 89.16 20.25
N GLY A 13 -36.01 89.17 21.14
CA GLY A 13 -36.40 88.05 21.97
C GLY A 13 -36.79 86.84 21.12
N LEU A 14 -37.73 87.01 20.19
CA LEU A 14 -38.19 85.99 19.23
C LEU A 14 -37.06 85.42 18.35
N GLY A 15 -36.16 86.28 17.86
CA GLY A 15 -34.97 85.84 17.11
C GLY A 15 -34.05 84.95 17.95
N SER A 16 -33.82 85.32 19.22
CA SER A 16 -33.00 84.52 20.13
C SER A 16 -33.65 83.18 20.53
N THR A 17 -34.97 83.13 20.68
CA THR A 17 -35.70 81.87 20.94
C THR A 17 -35.76 80.98 19.71
N MET A 18 -35.93 81.53 18.49
CA MET A 18 -35.85 80.74 17.26
C MET A 18 -34.45 80.17 17.03
N VAL A 19 -33.40 80.94 17.30
CA VAL A 19 -32.01 80.46 17.21
C VAL A 19 -31.73 79.37 18.25
N ARG A 20 -32.20 79.52 19.49
CA ARG A 20 -32.11 78.48 20.54
C ARG A 20 -32.90 77.23 20.18
N ALA A 21 -34.13 77.37 19.67
CA ALA A 21 -34.94 76.24 19.22
C ALA A 21 -34.30 75.50 18.05
N GLY A 22 -33.71 76.24 17.10
CA GLY A 22 -32.93 75.67 15.99
C GLY A 22 -31.68 74.93 16.47
N GLN A 23 -30.95 75.46 17.45
CA GLN A 23 -29.80 74.78 18.06
C GLN A 23 -30.20 73.52 18.85
N MET A 24 -31.30 73.57 19.60
CA MET A 24 -31.86 72.42 20.31
C MET A 24 -32.33 71.32 19.35
N LEU A 25 -33.00 71.68 18.25
CA LEU A 25 -33.37 70.74 17.19
C LEU A 25 -32.15 70.12 16.52
N LYS A 26 -31.08 70.90 16.30
CA LYS A 26 -29.80 70.39 15.74
C LYS A 26 -29.11 69.42 16.70
N HIS A 27 -29.08 69.72 18.00
CA HIS A 27 -28.56 68.81 19.03
C HIS A 27 -29.41 67.55 19.15
N ALA A 28 -30.73 67.68 19.27
CA ALA A 28 -31.65 66.54 19.33
C ALA A 28 -31.53 65.63 18.08
N ARG A 29 -31.36 66.20 16.88
CA ARG A 29 -31.15 65.44 15.63
C ARG A 29 -29.80 64.73 15.60
N LYS A 30 -28.75 65.35 16.15
CA LYS A 30 -27.41 64.75 16.28
C LYS A 30 -27.39 63.62 17.32
N ASP A 31 -28.05 63.82 18.45
CA ASP A 31 -28.18 62.82 19.52
C ASP A 31 -29.06 61.64 19.07
N PHE A 32 -30.15 61.89 18.32
CA PHE A 32 -30.94 60.84 17.66
C PHE A 32 -30.10 60.04 16.64
N GLY A 33 -29.25 60.71 15.85
CA GLY A 33 -28.34 60.07 14.90
C GLY A 33 -27.32 59.16 15.59
N HIS A 34 -26.70 59.61 16.68
CA HIS A 34 -25.77 58.80 17.47
C HIS A 34 -26.45 57.61 18.18
N ALA A 35 -27.72 57.72 18.56
CA ALA A 35 -28.48 56.62 19.17
C ALA A 35 -28.84 55.49 18.17
N HIS A 36 -28.98 55.78 16.88
CA HIS A 36 -29.22 54.78 15.82
C HIS A 36 -27.94 54.19 15.22
N GLU A 37 -26.80 54.86 15.42
CA GLU A 37 -25.49 54.48 14.89
C GLU A 37 -25.02 53.07 15.30
N PRO A 38 -25.09 52.65 16.58
CA PRO A 38 -24.69 51.30 16.98
C PRO A 38 -25.69 50.23 16.51
N ARG A 39 -27.00 50.54 16.48
CA ARG A 39 -28.03 49.61 15.99
C ARG A 39 -27.91 49.34 14.49
N GLN A 40 -27.68 50.38 13.69
CA GLN A 40 -27.47 50.22 12.24
C GLN A 40 -26.18 49.45 11.94
N LYS A 41 -25.06 49.76 12.63
CA LYS A 41 -23.81 49.00 12.50
C LYS A 41 -24.00 47.52 12.85
N ALA A 42 -24.67 47.22 13.96
CA ALA A 42 -24.97 45.85 14.36
C ALA A 42 -25.85 45.12 13.34
N MET A 43 -26.87 45.78 12.78
CA MET A 43 -27.73 45.17 11.78
C MET A 43 -27.01 44.91 10.45
N THR A 44 -26.17 45.85 9.99
CA THR A 44 -25.32 45.63 8.80
C THR A 44 -24.28 44.54 9.03
N ALA A 45 -23.73 44.42 10.25
CA ALA A 45 -22.82 43.36 10.62
C ALA A 45 -23.51 42.01 10.57
N LEU A 46 -24.71 41.91 11.13
CA LEU A 46 -25.49 40.68 11.14
C LEU A 46 -25.82 40.21 9.71
N LEU A 47 -26.28 41.12 8.84
CA LEU A 47 -26.56 40.80 7.44
C LEU A 47 -25.30 40.36 6.69
N ALA A 48 -24.17 41.04 6.93
CA ALA A 48 -22.89 40.67 6.35
C ALA A 48 -22.41 39.29 6.84
N CYS A 49 -22.57 38.97 8.12
CA CYS A 49 -22.27 37.66 8.67
C CYS A 49 -23.13 36.57 8.04
N ILE A 50 -24.45 36.79 7.88
CA ILE A 50 -25.35 35.81 7.27
C ILE A 50 -24.96 35.56 5.81
N ALA A 51 -24.72 36.63 5.04
CA ALA A 51 -24.31 36.50 3.63
C ALA A 51 -22.94 35.81 3.49
N ALA A 52 -21.96 36.21 4.31
CA ALA A 52 -20.63 35.63 4.32
C ALA A 52 -20.67 34.15 4.73
N ALA A 53 -21.40 33.81 5.79
CA ALA A 53 -21.55 32.44 6.27
C ALA A 53 -22.26 31.55 5.24
N ALA A 54 -23.27 32.08 4.53
CA ALA A 54 -23.92 31.37 3.44
C ALA A 54 -22.93 31.05 2.30
N ILE A 55 -22.07 32.00 1.91
CA ILE A 55 -21.05 31.77 0.88
C ILE A 55 -20.00 30.77 1.36
N THR A 56 -19.49 30.91 2.59
CA THR A 56 -18.56 29.93 3.18
C THR A 56 -19.17 28.54 3.19
N ALA A 57 -20.45 28.41 3.58
CA ALA A 57 -21.15 27.15 3.54
C ALA A 57 -21.26 26.59 2.11
N LEU A 58 -21.64 27.41 1.12
CA LEU A 58 -21.74 26.99 -0.29
C LEU A 58 -20.42 26.42 -0.84
N LEU A 59 -19.27 26.95 -0.42
CA LEU A 59 -17.95 26.44 -0.80
C LEU A 59 -17.61 25.07 -0.18
N MET A 60 -18.23 24.74 0.95
CA MET A 60 -17.97 23.52 1.71
C MET A 60 -19.03 22.44 1.49
N VAL A 61 -20.22 22.80 0.99
CA VAL A 61 -21.24 21.82 0.59
C VAL A 61 -20.69 20.96 -0.55
N ASN A 62 -20.87 19.65 -0.46
CA ASN A 62 -20.56 18.73 -1.54
C ASN A 62 -21.68 18.79 -2.61
N TRP A 63 -21.31 19.15 -3.86
CA TRP A 63 -22.23 19.29 -5.00
C TRP A 63 -22.13 18.12 -5.99
N GLY A 64 -21.66 16.96 -5.54
CA GLY A 64 -21.52 15.77 -6.39
C GLY A 64 -20.47 14.84 -5.80
N GLU A 65 -19.28 14.83 -6.41
CA GLU A 65 -18.16 14.00 -5.96
C GLU A 65 -17.30 14.69 -4.89
N ALA A 66 -17.23 16.03 -4.90
CA ALA A 66 -16.50 16.82 -3.91
C ALA A 66 -17.10 18.22 -3.72
N ALA A 67 -16.73 18.89 -2.62
CA ALA A 67 -17.01 20.30 -2.41
C ALA A 67 -16.03 21.19 -3.21
N PRO A 68 -16.42 22.40 -3.62
CA PRO A 68 -15.51 23.35 -4.29
C PRO A 68 -14.21 23.59 -3.54
N ILE A 69 -14.25 23.55 -2.21
CA ILE A 69 -13.07 23.75 -1.37
C ILE A 69 -12.06 22.60 -1.44
N ASP A 70 -12.50 21.38 -1.77
CA ASP A 70 -11.66 20.19 -1.79
C ASP A 70 -10.61 20.27 -2.91
N TYR A 71 -10.95 20.91 -4.04
CA TYR A 71 -10.02 21.18 -5.15
C TYR A 71 -8.85 22.09 -4.75
N VAL A 72 -8.97 22.81 -3.64
CA VAL A 72 -7.87 23.61 -3.06
C VAL A 72 -7.25 22.87 -1.88
N GLU A 73 -8.05 22.19 -1.06
CA GLU A 73 -7.57 21.45 0.10
C GLU A 73 -6.62 20.32 -0.29
N LEU A 74 -6.97 19.51 -1.29
CA LEU A 74 -6.20 18.32 -1.67
C LEU A 74 -4.79 18.67 -2.17
N PRO A 75 -4.56 19.65 -3.05
CA PRO A 75 -3.19 20.08 -3.38
C PRO A 75 -2.41 20.63 -2.18
N THR A 76 -3.09 21.33 -1.25
CA THR A 76 -2.42 21.81 -0.02
C THR A 76 -2.04 20.66 0.92
N ARG A 77 -2.73 19.52 0.82
CA ARG A 77 -2.36 18.27 1.50
C ARG A 77 -1.04 17.73 1.02
N ASP A 78 -0.89 17.61 -0.27
CA ASP A 78 0.34 17.06 -0.85
C ASP A 78 1.52 17.99 -0.58
N ALA A 79 1.29 19.30 -0.59
CA ALA A 79 2.31 20.27 -0.18
C ALA A 79 2.75 20.06 1.28
N ARG A 80 1.80 19.83 2.20
CA ARG A 80 2.11 19.57 3.62
C ARG A 80 2.89 18.29 3.82
N VAL A 81 2.52 17.20 3.15
CA VAL A 81 3.29 15.95 3.16
C VAL A 81 4.74 16.23 2.69
N ARG A 82 4.89 16.87 1.52
CA ARG A 82 6.21 17.17 0.93
C ARG A 82 7.10 18.10 1.76
N TRP A 83 6.51 18.95 2.61
CA TRP A 83 7.26 19.89 3.43
C TRP A 83 7.54 19.41 4.84
N PHE A 84 6.69 18.55 5.41
CA PHE A 84 6.72 18.26 6.85
C PHE A 84 6.98 16.80 7.19
N GLU A 85 6.80 15.86 6.27
CA GLU A 85 7.12 14.47 6.57
C GLU A 85 8.63 14.22 6.64
N SER A 86 9.03 13.26 7.47
CA SER A 86 10.45 12.92 7.61
C SER A 86 10.96 12.18 6.37
N SER A 87 12.25 12.39 6.09
CA SER A 87 13.05 11.58 5.18
C SER A 87 13.77 10.48 5.98
N GLU A 88 13.04 9.74 6.81
CA GLU A 88 13.61 8.61 7.56
C GLU A 88 13.44 7.31 6.78
N THR A 89 14.33 6.36 7.05
CA THR A 89 14.29 5.02 6.45
C THR A 89 12.99 4.31 6.80
N ARG A 90 12.37 3.70 5.80
CA ARG A 90 11.18 2.86 5.94
C ARG A 90 11.46 1.64 6.83
N ASP A 91 10.38 1.00 7.28
CA ASP A 91 10.48 -0.21 8.11
C ASP A 91 11.40 -1.26 7.46
N PRO A 92 12.51 -1.64 8.10
CA PRO A 92 13.51 -2.51 7.51
C PRO A 92 13.02 -3.95 7.36
N ASP A 93 11.91 -4.34 8.00
CA ASP A 93 11.34 -5.68 7.89
C ASP A 93 10.55 -5.88 6.60
N ILE A 94 10.29 -4.80 5.85
CA ILE A 94 9.61 -4.87 4.55
C ILE A 94 10.67 -4.89 3.44
N LEU A 95 10.62 -5.90 2.59
CA LEU A 95 11.49 -6.03 1.41
C LEU A 95 10.63 -6.15 0.16
N LEU A 96 10.92 -5.36 -0.85
CA LEU A 96 10.30 -5.46 -2.17
C LEU A 96 11.18 -6.32 -3.08
N ILE A 97 10.58 -7.29 -3.77
CA ILE A 97 11.22 -7.97 -4.90
C ILE A 97 10.52 -7.48 -6.16
N THR A 98 11.23 -6.67 -6.93
CA THR A 98 10.64 -5.88 -8.01
C THR A 98 10.79 -6.58 -9.36
N LEU A 99 9.69 -6.62 -10.12
CA LEU A 99 9.73 -6.93 -11.54
C LEU A 99 9.98 -5.61 -12.29
N ASP A 100 11.24 -5.19 -12.26
CA ASP A 100 11.77 -4.01 -12.94
C ASP A 100 12.14 -4.30 -14.40
N GLU A 101 12.60 -3.28 -15.14
CA GLU A 101 13.00 -3.44 -16.55
C GLU A 101 14.09 -4.50 -16.72
N ALA A 102 14.97 -4.67 -15.73
CA ALA A 102 16.01 -5.69 -15.74
C ALA A 102 15.44 -7.11 -15.58
N ALA A 103 14.42 -7.29 -14.74
CA ALA A 103 13.67 -8.53 -14.61
C ALA A 103 12.89 -8.84 -15.89
N LEU A 104 12.20 -7.86 -16.48
CA LEU A 104 11.49 -8.06 -17.76
C LEU A 104 12.46 -8.48 -18.88
N ALA A 105 13.66 -7.89 -18.91
CA ALA A 105 14.71 -8.22 -19.86
C ALA A 105 15.47 -9.52 -19.53
N TYR A 106 15.16 -10.20 -18.41
CA TYR A 106 15.90 -11.39 -17.97
C TYR A 106 15.95 -12.49 -19.04
N GLY A 107 14.89 -12.64 -19.85
CA GLY A 107 14.81 -13.61 -20.94
C GLY A 107 15.14 -13.08 -22.33
N ASP A 108 15.35 -11.78 -22.51
CA ASP A 108 15.29 -11.13 -23.83
C ASP A 108 16.64 -11.08 -24.56
N TYR A 109 17.61 -11.89 -24.12
CA TYR A 109 18.92 -11.97 -24.75
C TYR A 109 19.19 -13.37 -25.32
N LEU A 110 19.25 -13.41 -26.66
CA LEU A 110 20.14 -14.25 -27.48
C LEU A 110 21.63 -14.06 -27.11
N SER A 111 21.97 -13.75 -25.86
CA SER A 111 23.35 -13.79 -25.39
C SER A 111 23.65 -15.24 -25.06
N GLU A 112 24.51 -15.86 -25.87
CA GLU A 112 25.39 -16.91 -25.40
C GLU A 112 25.91 -16.47 -24.02
N SER A 113 25.38 -17.07 -22.96
CA SER A 113 25.84 -16.78 -21.61
C SER A 113 27.33 -17.08 -21.56
N ALA A 114 28.14 -16.11 -21.12
CA ALA A 114 29.56 -16.32 -20.83
C ALA A 114 29.79 -17.48 -19.83
N ASP A 115 28.73 -17.88 -19.12
CA ASP A 115 28.73 -18.90 -18.06
C ASP A 115 28.04 -20.22 -18.48
N GLY A 116 27.61 -20.38 -19.74
CA GLY A 116 27.02 -21.63 -20.27
C GLY A 116 25.59 -21.99 -19.82
N ILE A 117 24.87 -21.10 -19.12
CA ILE A 117 23.47 -21.25 -18.72
C ILE A 117 22.53 -20.72 -19.82
N ASP A 118 22.31 -21.52 -20.85
CA ASP A 118 21.68 -21.14 -22.13
C ASP A 118 20.13 -20.99 -22.12
N GLN A 119 19.47 -20.73 -20.98
CA GLN A 119 18.00 -20.92 -20.88
C GLN A 119 17.29 -19.96 -19.91
N ARG A 120 17.04 -18.71 -20.32
CA ARG A 120 16.26 -17.71 -19.55
C ARG A 120 14.86 -17.49 -20.15
N TYR A 121 13.88 -17.11 -19.32
CA TYR A 121 12.46 -17.01 -19.70
C TYR A 121 12.08 -15.62 -20.18
N ALA A 122 11.52 -15.49 -21.38
CA ALA A 122 10.97 -14.23 -21.88
C ALA A 122 9.73 -13.80 -21.06
N TRP A 123 9.53 -12.49 -20.92
CA TRP A 123 8.31 -11.94 -20.34
C TRP A 123 7.12 -12.11 -21.31
N PRO A 124 5.90 -12.46 -20.83
CA PRO A 124 5.55 -12.84 -19.46
C PRO A 124 6.13 -14.19 -19.05
N TRP A 125 6.66 -14.25 -17.82
CA TRP A 125 7.28 -15.48 -17.31
C TRP A 125 6.26 -16.61 -17.10
N PRO A 126 6.65 -17.88 -17.35
CA PRO A 126 5.91 -19.03 -16.83
C PRO A 126 5.73 -18.95 -15.32
N ARG A 127 4.58 -19.40 -14.79
CA ARG A 127 4.28 -19.26 -13.36
C ARG A 127 5.22 -20.03 -12.43
N HIS A 128 5.81 -21.14 -12.88
CA HIS A 128 6.81 -21.86 -12.09
C HIS A 128 8.12 -21.06 -11.88
N VAL A 129 8.35 -19.97 -12.60
CA VAL A 129 9.50 -19.06 -12.33
C VAL A 129 9.34 -18.41 -10.95
N TYR A 130 8.12 -18.07 -10.54
CA TYR A 130 7.87 -17.51 -9.22
C TYR A 130 8.19 -18.50 -8.09
N ASN A 131 8.17 -19.81 -8.35
CA ASN A 131 8.58 -20.82 -7.37
C ASN A 131 10.04 -20.65 -6.96
N LYS A 132 10.92 -20.26 -7.88
CA LYS A 132 12.32 -19.97 -7.55
C LYS A 132 12.42 -18.83 -6.54
N ILE A 133 11.61 -17.78 -6.72
CA ILE A 133 11.55 -16.63 -5.80
C ILE A 133 10.98 -17.06 -4.45
N ILE A 134 9.86 -17.80 -4.43
CA ILE A 134 9.25 -18.31 -3.20
C ILE A 134 10.27 -19.14 -2.41
N ARG A 135 10.97 -20.06 -3.08
CA ARG A 135 11.97 -20.93 -2.44
C ARG A 135 13.17 -20.16 -1.95
N TYR A 136 13.67 -19.20 -2.71
CA TYR A 136 14.74 -18.32 -2.25
C TYR A 136 14.34 -17.60 -0.96
N CYS A 137 13.14 -17.03 -0.92
CA CYS A 137 12.61 -16.32 0.25
C CYS A 137 12.44 -17.28 1.44
N ARG A 138 11.87 -18.46 1.20
CA ARG A 138 11.59 -19.47 2.22
C ARG A 138 12.87 -20.09 2.79
N ASP A 139 13.85 -20.45 1.94
CA ASP A 139 15.17 -20.94 2.36
C ASP A 139 15.93 -19.86 3.15
N GLY A 140 15.74 -18.60 2.78
CA GLY A 140 16.31 -17.46 3.51
C GLY A 140 15.57 -17.09 4.81
N GLY A 141 14.41 -17.68 5.09
CA GLY A 141 13.65 -17.45 6.32
C GLY A 141 12.73 -16.21 6.29
N ALA A 142 12.19 -15.85 5.13
CA ALA A 142 11.12 -14.86 5.03
C ALA A 142 9.90 -15.28 5.85
N ARG A 143 9.25 -14.30 6.50
CA ARG A 143 8.06 -14.51 7.33
C ARG A 143 6.80 -14.61 6.50
N VAL A 144 6.69 -13.72 5.53
CA VAL A 144 5.53 -13.57 4.66
C VAL A 144 6.03 -13.26 3.26
N ILE A 145 5.39 -13.85 2.25
CA ILE A 145 5.65 -13.61 0.84
C ILE A 145 4.33 -13.13 0.22
N VAL A 146 4.27 -11.89 -0.22
CA VAL A 146 3.07 -11.24 -0.75
C VAL A 146 3.23 -11.05 -2.24
N PHE A 147 2.34 -11.62 -3.04
CA PHE A 147 2.28 -11.35 -4.49
C PHE A 147 1.27 -10.25 -4.78
N ASP A 148 1.78 -9.08 -5.15
CA ASP A 148 0.98 -7.95 -5.64
C ASP A 148 1.05 -7.91 -7.17
N MET A 149 0.37 -8.88 -7.79
CA MET A 149 0.39 -9.09 -9.23
C MET A 149 -0.99 -9.46 -9.75
N ILE A 150 -1.34 -8.93 -10.91
CA ILE A 150 -2.51 -9.35 -11.67
C ILE A 150 -2.08 -10.43 -12.65
N TYR A 151 -2.77 -11.57 -12.61
CA TYR A 151 -2.50 -12.72 -13.48
C TYR A 151 -3.47 -12.68 -14.67
N SER A 152 -3.24 -11.71 -15.57
CA SER A 152 -4.17 -11.35 -16.66
C SER A 152 -4.26 -12.37 -17.80
N GLU A 153 -3.18 -13.09 -18.06
CA GLU A 153 -3.09 -14.06 -19.15
C GLU A 153 -2.55 -15.39 -18.63
N THR A 154 -3.01 -16.50 -19.23
CA THR A 154 -2.25 -17.76 -19.19
C THR A 154 -0.99 -17.47 -19.99
N GLY A 155 0.19 -17.55 -19.34
CA GLY A 155 1.41 -17.04 -19.97
C GLY A 155 1.65 -17.70 -21.33
N PRO A 156 2.15 -17.00 -22.37
CA PRO A 156 2.41 -17.59 -23.69
C PRO A 156 3.40 -18.79 -23.62
N ASN A 157 4.10 -18.93 -22.50
CA ASN A 157 5.06 -19.99 -22.20
C ASN A 157 4.56 -21.05 -21.18
N THR A 158 3.28 -21.05 -20.76
CA THR A 158 2.71 -22.17 -19.97
C THR A 158 2.57 -23.44 -20.81
N ASN A 159 2.51 -23.28 -22.15
CA ASN A 159 2.26 -24.36 -23.10
C ASN A 159 3.50 -24.76 -23.92
N GLU A 160 4.67 -24.12 -23.71
CA GLU A 160 5.90 -24.50 -24.40
C GLU A 160 6.40 -25.89 -23.95
N LEU A 161 6.72 -26.74 -24.93
CA LEU A 161 7.35 -28.05 -24.73
C LEU A 161 8.55 -27.94 -23.76
N LEU A 162 8.38 -28.43 -22.53
CA LEU A 162 9.41 -28.41 -21.48
C LEU A 162 10.71 -29.14 -21.91
N ILE A 163 10.59 -30.12 -22.82
CA ILE A 163 11.71 -30.89 -23.35
C ILE A 163 11.48 -31.16 -24.84
N THR A 164 12.45 -30.77 -25.67
CA THR A 164 12.60 -31.32 -27.02
C THR A 164 13.91 -32.07 -27.08
N ARG A 165 13.88 -33.41 -27.08
CA ARG A 165 15.09 -34.22 -27.21
C ARG A 165 14.85 -35.47 -28.02
N THR A 166 15.89 -35.89 -28.74
CA THR A 166 15.93 -37.19 -29.40
C THR A 166 16.23 -38.29 -28.38
N VAL A 167 15.25 -39.15 -28.08
CA VAL A 167 15.43 -40.33 -27.23
C VAL A 167 15.47 -41.56 -28.14
N ARG A 168 16.61 -42.27 -28.16
CA ARG A 168 16.83 -43.46 -29.02
C ARG A 168 16.62 -43.23 -30.52
N GLY A 169 16.93 -42.04 -31.02
CA GLY A 169 16.81 -41.72 -32.46
C GLY A 169 15.47 -41.08 -32.85
N ASP A 170 14.48 -41.08 -31.96
CA ASP A 170 13.17 -40.47 -32.22
C ASP A 170 13.02 -39.13 -31.46
N LEU A 171 12.45 -38.13 -32.15
CA LEU A 171 12.16 -36.83 -31.57
C LEU A 171 11.03 -36.97 -30.55
N ALA A 172 11.37 -37.06 -29.26
CA ALA A 172 10.40 -37.17 -28.19
C ALA A 172 9.91 -35.77 -27.81
N LYS A 173 8.66 -35.47 -28.18
CA LYS A 173 7.92 -34.29 -27.70
C LYS A 173 7.29 -34.65 -26.34
N ILE A 174 7.92 -34.26 -25.24
CA ILE A 174 7.33 -34.47 -23.90
C ILE A 174 6.49 -33.24 -23.58
N TRP A 175 5.18 -33.39 -23.78
CA TRP A 175 4.23 -32.31 -23.64
C TRP A 175 3.89 -31.93 -22.20
N THR A 176 3.59 -30.64 -22.14
CA THR A 176 2.87 -29.81 -21.18
C THR A 176 1.42 -30.23 -21.07
N PHE A 177 0.87 -30.20 -19.86
CA PHE A 177 -0.54 -29.84 -19.70
C PHE A 177 -0.56 -28.32 -19.80
N ASP A 178 -1.51 -27.73 -20.53
CA ASP A 178 -1.65 -26.27 -20.64
C ASP A 178 -1.72 -25.55 -19.27
N LYS A 179 -1.92 -26.32 -18.19
CA LYS A 179 -2.09 -25.90 -16.79
C LYS A 179 -0.92 -26.26 -15.87
N ALA A 180 0.06 -27.05 -16.30
CA ALA A 180 1.08 -27.61 -15.40
C ALA A 180 1.94 -26.55 -14.70
N SER A 181 2.29 -25.45 -15.38
CA SER A 181 3.06 -24.37 -14.76
C SER A 181 2.25 -23.64 -13.69
N ASP A 182 0.93 -23.54 -13.85
CA ASP A 182 0.03 -22.83 -12.93
C ASP A 182 -0.28 -23.73 -11.73
N ASP A 183 -0.51 -25.03 -11.98
CA ASP A 183 -0.66 -26.06 -10.94
C ASP A 183 0.60 -26.12 -10.05
N LEU A 184 1.80 -26.09 -10.64
CA LEU A 184 3.06 -26.13 -9.91
C LEU A 184 3.33 -24.84 -9.12
N PHE A 185 2.93 -23.69 -9.66
CA PHE A 185 3.00 -22.43 -8.92
C PHE A 185 2.08 -22.47 -7.71
N ALA A 186 0.84 -22.90 -7.92
CA ALA A 186 -0.11 -23.10 -6.85
C ALA A 186 0.46 -24.03 -5.79
N LEU A 187 0.86 -25.25 -6.16
CA LEU A 187 1.42 -26.22 -5.21
C LEU A 187 2.58 -25.66 -4.36
N GLU A 188 3.49 -24.88 -4.95
CA GLU A 188 4.59 -24.28 -4.20
C GLU A 188 4.15 -23.11 -3.31
N ALA A 189 3.29 -22.23 -3.84
CA ALA A 189 2.72 -21.11 -3.09
C ALA A 189 1.82 -21.57 -1.94
N THR A 190 1.24 -22.75 -2.11
CA THR A 190 0.32 -23.37 -1.15
C THR A 190 0.99 -24.33 -0.17
N ALA A 191 2.27 -24.64 -0.38
CA ALA A 191 3.04 -25.57 0.44
C ALA A 191 3.12 -25.20 1.93
N ARG A 192 3.01 -23.91 2.26
CA ARG A 192 3.05 -23.39 3.63
C ARG A 192 2.13 -22.17 3.78
N ASP A 193 1.76 -21.88 5.02
CA ASP A 193 0.94 -20.71 5.33
C ASP A 193 1.77 -19.42 5.42
N ASP A 194 2.57 -19.13 4.40
CA ASP A 194 3.47 -17.97 4.32
C ASP A 194 3.23 -17.09 3.09
N VAL A 195 2.40 -17.52 2.13
CA VAL A 195 2.11 -16.77 0.89
C VAL A 195 0.73 -16.12 0.88
N ALA A 196 0.68 -14.80 0.67
CA ALA A 196 -0.54 -14.05 0.36
C ALA A 196 -0.56 -13.60 -1.11
N MET A 197 -1.73 -13.60 -1.75
CA MET A 197 -1.87 -13.11 -3.13
C MET A 197 -2.95 -12.04 -3.26
N ALA A 198 -2.67 -11.08 -4.14
CA ALA A 198 -3.59 -10.04 -4.57
C ALA A 198 -4.80 -10.63 -5.31
N LEU A 199 -5.97 -10.11 -4.96
CA LEU A 199 -7.22 -10.33 -5.68
C LEU A 199 -7.78 -8.99 -6.12
N VAL A 200 -8.12 -8.88 -7.40
CA VAL A 200 -8.81 -7.71 -7.95
C VAL A 200 -10.30 -8.05 -8.11
N LEU A 201 -11.17 -7.24 -7.54
CA LEU A 201 -12.62 -7.42 -7.63
C LEU A 201 -13.15 -6.81 -8.95
N GLY A 202 -13.35 -7.62 -10.00
CA GLY A 202 -13.90 -7.20 -11.31
C GLY A 202 -15.22 -7.89 -11.69
N THR A 203 -16.01 -7.35 -12.63
CA THR A 203 -17.42 -7.79 -12.90
C THR A 203 -17.62 -8.62 -14.17
N THR A 204 -16.60 -9.26 -14.73
CA THR A 204 -16.80 -10.11 -15.94
C THR A 204 -17.38 -11.48 -15.57
N GLU A 205 -18.17 -12.06 -16.48
CA GLU A 205 -19.04 -13.23 -16.26
C GLU A 205 -18.28 -14.51 -15.85
N GLN A 206 -17.06 -14.75 -16.38
CA GLN A 206 -16.19 -15.86 -15.93
C GLN A 206 -15.42 -15.56 -14.63
N ALA A 207 -15.36 -14.29 -14.19
CA ALA A 207 -14.78 -13.89 -12.91
C ALA A 207 -15.76 -14.04 -11.73
N GLU A 208 -17.05 -14.30 -11.99
CA GLU A 208 -18.05 -14.52 -10.93
C GLU A 208 -17.85 -15.85 -10.19
N ASP A 209 -17.56 -16.95 -10.90
CA ASP A 209 -17.49 -18.29 -10.30
C ASP A 209 -16.25 -18.47 -9.39
N ALA A 210 -15.05 -18.13 -9.89
CA ALA A 210 -13.82 -18.23 -9.11
C ALA A 210 -13.84 -17.31 -7.87
N ARG A 211 -14.40 -16.10 -8.02
CA ARG A 211 -14.56 -15.15 -6.91
C ARG A 211 -15.56 -15.66 -5.87
N THR A 212 -16.68 -16.24 -6.30
CA THR A 212 -17.72 -16.74 -5.39
C THR A 212 -17.26 -17.97 -4.60
N GLU A 213 -16.36 -18.79 -5.17
CA GLU A 213 -15.77 -19.95 -4.50
C GLU A 213 -14.62 -19.57 -3.55
N LEU A 214 -13.70 -18.71 -3.98
CA LEU A 214 -12.41 -18.55 -3.30
C LEU A 214 -12.38 -17.47 -2.24
N LEU A 215 -13.11 -16.37 -2.44
CA LEU A 215 -13.17 -15.29 -1.47
C LEU A 215 -13.67 -15.78 -0.10
N PRO A 216 -14.78 -16.55 0.00
CA PRO A 216 -15.25 -17.06 1.29
C PRO A 216 -14.25 -17.97 2.00
N GLU A 217 -13.45 -18.72 1.25
CA GLU A 217 -12.58 -19.77 1.77
C GLU A 217 -11.18 -19.25 2.15
N TYR A 218 -10.63 -18.30 1.39
CA TYR A 218 -9.22 -17.87 1.49
C TYR A 218 -9.02 -16.45 2.00
N SER A 219 -10.00 -15.58 1.81
CA SER A 219 -10.03 -14.28 2.51
C SER A 219 -10.78 -14.39 3.84
N GLY A 220 -11.39 -15.55 4.10
CA GLY A 220 -12.19 -15.85 5.28
C GLY A 220 -13.55 -15.15 5.24
N LYS A 221 -14.62 -15.88 5.56
CA LYS A 221 -15.83 -15.23 6.08
C LYS A 221 -15.42 -14.56 7.39
N LEU A 222 -15.48 -13.23 7.46
CA LEU A 222 -15.46 -12.55 8.75
C LEU A 222 -16.69 -13.04 9.53
N THR A 223 -16.47 -14.01 10.43
CA THR A 223 -17.49 -14.49 11.37
C THR A 223 -17.59 -13.47 12.48
N GLY A 224 -18.60 -12.62 12.34
CA GLY A 224 -18.76 -11.39 13.10
C GLY A 224 -19.16 -10.33 12.09
N SER A 225 -20.35 -9.76 12.25
CA SER A 225 -20.83 -8.71 11.37
C SER A 225 -19.78 -7.60 11.31
N ALA A 226 -19.10 -7.43 10.17
CA ALA A 226 -18.55 -6.13 9.85
C ALA A 226 -19.66 -5.12 10.12
N ASP A 227 -19.33 -4.04 10.82
CA ASP A 227 -20.32 -3.05 11.24
C ASP A 227 -21.21 -2.70 10.03
N PRO A 228 -22.55 -2.81 10.13
CA PRO A 228 -23.46 -2.40 9.06
C PRO A 228 -23.13 -1.02 8.47
N GLU A 229 -22.57 -0.12 9.28
CA GLU A 229 -22.07 1.18 8.84
C GLU A 229 -20.85 1.07 7.92
N LEU A 230 -19.84 0.28 8.28
CA LEU A 230 -18.68 0.01 7.41
C LEU A 230 -19.14 -0.66 6.10
N LEU A 231 -20.02 -1.65 6.19
CA LEU A 231 -20.62 -2.34 5.05
C LEU A 231 -21.33 -1.39 4.09
N SER A 232 -22.09 -0.43 4.63
CA SER A 232 -22.75 0.60 3.83
C SER A 232 -21.75 1.53 3.15
N LYS A 233 -20.70 1.97 3.87
CA LYS A 233 -19.65 2.85 3.35
C LYS A 233 -18.85 2.19 2.21
N VAL A 234 -18.45 0.94 2.43
CA VAL A 234 -17.65 0.15 1.50
C VAL A 234 -18.52 -0.27 0.31
N GLY A 235 -19.67 -0.92 0.54
CA GLY A 235 -20.54 -1.46 -0.51
C GLY A 235 -21.05 -0.44 -1.54
N GLY A 236 -21.26 0.82 -1.15
CA GLY A 236 -21.69 1.90 -2.06
C GLY A 236 -20.65 2.27 -3.13
N ARG A 237 -19.36 1.98 -2.92
CA ARG A 237 -18.26 2.32 -3.85
C ARG A 237 -18.13 1.33 -5.01
N PHE A 238 -18.41 0.05 -4.79
CA PHE A 238 -18.16 -1.04 -5.75
C PHE A 238 -19.14 -1.06 -6.94
N ALA A 239 -20.32 -0.47 -6.80
CA ALA A 239 -21.34 -0.49 -7.85
C ALA A 239 -21.01 0.38 -9.09
N ARG A 240 -19.97 1.24 -9.03
CA ARG A 240 -19.67 2.24 -10.07
C ARG A 240 -18.57 1.84 -11.06
N PHE A 241 -17.79 0.80 -10.80
CA PHE A 241 -16.70 0.40 -11.70
C PHE A 241 -17.22 -0.40 -12.90
N ARG A 242 -16.94 0.09 -14.12
CA ARG A 242 -17.08 -0.68 -15.37
C ARG A 242 -15.69 -1.17 -15.78
N SER A 243 -15.29 -2.35 -15.32
CA SER A 243 -13.95 -2.92 -15.56
C SER A 243 -13.87 -3.55 -16.96
N ALA A 244 -13.39 -2.81 -17.95
CA ALA A 244 -13.08 -3.38 -19.27
C ALA A 244 -11.68 -4.03 -19.34
N ASP A 245 -10.80 -3.81 -18.35
CA ASP A 245 -9.35 -4.05 -18.55
C ASP A 245 -8.66 -4.99 -17.53
N ALA A 246 -9.39 -5.87 -16.83
CA ALA A 246 -8.76 -6.85 -15.94
C ALA A 246 -9.26 -8.28 -16.23
N PRO A 247 -8.48 -9.13 -16.93
CA PRO A 247 -8.82 -10.53 -17.11
C PRO A 247 -8.40 -11.32 -15.87
N TYR A 248 -9.33 -11.70 -15.00
CA TYR A 248 -9.09 -12.67 -13.92
C TYR A 248 -9.31 -14.18 -14.27
N PRO A 249 -9.58 -14.65 -15.52
CA PRO A 249 -9.88 -16.08 -15.72
C PRO A 249 -8.65 -17.01 -15.64
N ALA A 250 -7.47 -16.57 -16.07
CA ALA A 250 -6.37 -17.48 -16.41
C ALA A 250 -5.79 -18.29 -15.23
N LEU A 251 -5.56 -17.65 -14.08
CA LEU A 251 -4.97 -18.30 -12.90
C LEU A 251 -5.91 -19.33 -12.27
N MET A 252 -7.22 -19.09 -12.37
CA MET A 252 -8.25 -19.86 -11.66
C MET A 252 -8.83 -20.96 -12.55
N ASP A 253 -8.70 -20.82 -13.87
CA ASP A 253 -9.12 -21.81 -14.86
C ASP A 253 -8.14 -23.00 -14.85
N GLY A 254 -8.25 -23.87 -13.86
CA GLY A 254 -7.37 -25.04 -13.72
C GLY A 254 -7.06 -25.48 -12.32
N TRP A 255 -7.22 -24.60 -11.33
CA TRP A 255 -7.11 -24.99 -9.93
C TRP A 255 -8.07 -26.15 -9.65
N PRO A 256 -7.61 -27.25 -9.01
CA PRO A 256 -8.53 -28.16 -8.33
C PRO A 256 -9.46 -27.31 -7.46
N SER A 257 -10.74 -27.68 -7.35
CA SER A 257 -11.69 -26.98 -6.48
C SER A 257 -11.02 -26.77 -5.12
N ILE A 258 -10.57 -25.55 -4.87
CA ILE A 258 -9.68 -25.22 -3.75
C ILE A 258 -10.49 -25.21 -2.43
N THR A 259 -11.80 -25.41 -2.54
CA THR A 259 -12.72 -25.89 -1.52
C THR A 259 -12.27 -27.22 -0.88
N GLU A 260 -12.98 -27.67 0.15
CA GLU A 260 -12.66 -28.82 1.02
C GLU A 260 -12.16 -30.10 0.31
N SER A 261 -12.48 -30.30 -0.96
CA SER A 261 -11.97 -31.35 -1.85
C SER A 261 -10.51 -31.19 -2.30
N GLY A 262 -9.98 -29.98 -2.48
CA GLY A 262 -8.58 -29.72 -2.83
C GLY A 262 -7.62 -29.81 -1.64
N ARG A 263 -8.13 -29.59 -0.42
CA ARG A 263 -7.37 -29.66 0.85
C ARG A 263 -6.90 -31.07 1.22
N ARG A 264 -7.57 -32.11 0.73
CA ARG A 264 -7.18 -33.51 0.92
C ARG A 264 -6.66 -34.01 -0.41
N GLY A 265 -5.33 -34.05 -0.56
CA GLY A 265 -4.59 -34.58 -1.69
C GLY A 265 -5.48 -35.06 -2.83
N ASP A 266 -5.71 -34.20 -3.82
CA ASP A 266 -6.44 -34.60 -5.01
C ASP A 266 -5.74 -35.83 -5.59
N GLU A 267 -6.34 -37.01 -5.44
CA GLU A 267 -5.73 -38.29 -5.80
C GLU A 267 -5.24 -38.28 -7.26
N LYS A 268 -5.86 -37.45 -8.11
CA LYS A 268 -5.43 -37.22 -9.49
C LYS A 268 -4.15 -36.39 -9.54
N ALA A 269 -4.08 -35.27 -8.82
CA ALA A 269 -2.87 -34.45 -8.68
C ALA A 269 -1.72 -35.24 -8.03
N GLU A 270 -1.99 -36.04 -6.99
CA GLU A 270 -0.99 -36.89 -6.34
C GLU A 270 -0.42 -37.93 -7.31
N LYS A 271 -1.27 -38.63 -8.06
CA LYS A 271 -0.83 -39.60 -9.08
C LYS A 271 -0.04 -38.93 -10.20
N LEU A 272 -0.44 -37.73 -10.62
CA LEU A 272 0.28 -36.92 -11.61
C LEU A 272 1.67 -36.52 -11.08
N LEU A 273 1.75 -36.00 -9.85
CA LEU A 273 3.00 -35.61 -9.19
C LEU A 273 3.93 -36.80 -8.95
N ALA A 274 3.39 -37.94 -8.51
CA ALA A 274 4.15 -39.17 -8.36
C ALA A 274 4.70 -39.67 -9.71
N GLY A 275 3.90 -39.58 -10.77
CA GLY A 275 4.34 -39.86 -12.14
C GLY A 275 5.41 -38.91 -12.63
N LEU A 276 5.32 -37.62 -12.29
CA LEU A 276 6.29 -36.59 -12.62
C LEU A 276 7.61 -36.79 -11.86
N ARG A 277 7.55 -36.99 -10.53
CA ARG A 277 8.72 -37.34 -9.68
C ARG A 277 9.43 -38.56 -10.25
N LYS A 278 8.71 -39.65 -10.51
CA LYS A 278 9.30 -40.86 -11.09
C LYS A 278 10.00 -40.63 -12.43
N LYS A 279 9.45 -39.75 -13.29
CA LYS A 279 10.08 -39.40 -14.58
C LYS A 279 11.31 -38.51 -14.40
N ILE A 280 11.25 -37.54 -13.49
CA ILE A 280 12.37 -36.61 -13.23
C ILE A 280 13.50 -37.36 -12.52
N ASP A 281 13.20 -38.11 -11.46
CA ASP A 281 14.18 -38.90 -10.70
C ASP A 281 14.78 -40.04 -11.54
N GLY A 282 13.98 -40.60 -12.45
CA GLY A 282 14.38 -41.71 -13.33
C GLY A 282 15.18 -41.30 -14.56
N ASP A 283 15.24 -40.01 -14.90
CA ASP A 283 16.03 -39.50 -16.02
C ASP A 283 17.23 -38.69 -15.47
N PRO A 284 18.47 -39.16 -15.64
CA PRO A 284 19.66 -38.50 -15.09
C PRO A 284 19.79 -37.03 -15.52
N PHE A 285 19.40 -36.69 -16.75
CA PHE A 285 19.48 -35.34 -17.25
C PHE A 285 18.42 -34.43 -16.60
N MET A 286 17.20 -34.93 -16.42
CA MET A 286 16.13 -34.19 -15.74
C MET A 286 16.43 -34.00 -14.25
N ASN A 287 16.94 -35.05 -13.61
CA ASN A 287 17.33 -35.03 -12.20
C ASN A 287 18.49 -34.05 -11.94
N GLU A 288 19.42 -33.94 -12.89
CA GLU A 288 20.60 -33.09 -12.80
C GLU A 288 20.38 -31.64 -13.27
N SER A 289 19.18 -31.26 -13.75
CA SER A 289 18.89 -29.90 -14.23
C SER A 289 17.99 -29.10 -13.27
N THR A 290 18.45 -27.89 -12.91
CA THR A 290 17.73 -26.94 -12.04
C THR A 290 16.39 -26.51 -12.58
N ARG A 291 16.31 -26.32 -13.90
CA ARG A 291 15.07 -26.01 -14.60
C ARG A 291 14.00 -27.06 -14.28
N TYR A 292 14.35 -28.34 -14.36
CA TYR A 292 13.40 -29.43 -14.17
C TYR A 292 13.12 -29.76 -12.70
N ARG A 293 14.10 -29.63 -11.79
CA ARG A 293 13.84 -29.75 -10.35
C ARG A 293 12.99 -28.62 -9.78
N SER A 294 13.05 -27.42 -10.35
CA SER A 294 12.13 -26.33 -9.97
C SER A 294 10.66 -26.64 -10.29
N LEU A 295 10.41 -27.63 -11.15
CA LEU A 295 9.07 -28.12 -11.49
C LEU A 295 8.54 -29.18 -10.51
N LEU A 296 9.34 -29.72 -9.60
CA LEU A 296 8.85 -30.63 -8.57
C LEU A 296 8.46 -29.80 -7.34
N PRO A 297 7.21 -29.86 -6.84
CA PRO A 297 6.85 -29.16 -5.59
C PRO A 297 7.68 -29.69 -4.42
N LEU A 298 8.09 -28.79 -3.52
CA LEU A 298 8.90 -29.12 -2.34
C LEU A 298 8.14 -30.01 -1.35
N THR A 299 6.84 -29.82 -1.23
CA THR A 299 5.99 -30.54 -0.29
C THR A 299 5.46 -31.83 -0.90
N GLU A 300 5.31 -32.86 -0.05
CA GLU A 300 4.57 -34.04 -0.47
C GLU A 300 3.10 -33.66 -0.68
N PRO A 301 2.38 -34.25 -1.65
CA PRO A 301 0.99 -33.88 -1.94
C PRO A 301 0.04 -33.99 -0.73
N THR A 302 0.46 -34.73 0.30
CA THR A 302 -0.23 -34.93 1.58
C THR A 302 -0.15 -33.73 2.53
N GLU A 303 0.73 -32.76 2.28
CA GLU A 303 0.79 -31.50 3.01
C GLU A 303 -0.13 -30.46 2.32
N ARG A 304 -0.85 -29.69 3.13
CA ARG A 304 -2.01 -28.85 2.74
C ARG A 304 -1.83 -28.16 1.38
N GLN A 305 -2.82 -28.28 0.49
CA GLN A 305 -2.88 -27.57 -0.80
C GLN A 305 -3.96 -26.47 -0.72
N GLY A 306 -3.53 -25.21 -0.57
CA GLY A 306 -4.31 -23.96 -0.64
C GLY A 306 -3.44 -22.72 -0.35
N ILE A 307 -3.75 -21.54 -0.92
CA ILE A 307 -2.97 -20.32 -0.61
C ILE A 307 -3.15 -19.97 0.87
N ALA A 308 -2.10 -19.48 1.54
CA ALA A 308 -2.24 -19.10 2.95
C ALA A 308 -3.32 -18.02 3.14
N GLY A 309 -3.37 -17.00 2.29
CA GLY A 309 -4.43 -15.98 2.26
C GLY A 309 -4.64 -15.29 0.91
N LEU A 310 -5.88 -14.87 0.65
CA LEU A 310 -6.23 -14.00 -0.49
C LEU A 310 -6.72 -12.65 0.04
N GLY A 311 -6.16 -11.57 -0.49
CA GLY A 311 -6.51 -10.22 -0.06
C GLY A 311 -6.86 -9.31 -1.22
N THR A 312 -7.90 -8.49 -1.04
CA THR A 312 -8.35 -7.55 -2.07
C THR A 312 -7.40 -6.35 -2.15
N VAL A 313 -7.04 -5.91 -3.35
CA VAL A 313 -6.24 -4.68 -3.56
C VAL A 313 -7.19 -3.54 -3.90
N MET A 314 -7.29 -2.53 -3.02
CA MET A 314 -8.33 -1.50 -3.05
C MET A 314 -7.77 -0.10 -2.72
N GLY A 315 -7.03 0.48 -3.68
CA GLY A 315 -6.69 1.91 -3.67
C GLY A 315 -7.69 2.69 -4.52
N PHE A 316 -8.37 3.67 -3.92
CA PHE A 316 -9.26 4.57 -4.67
C PHE A 316 -8.69 5.97 -4.68
N GLU A 317 -8.51 6.52 -5.88
CA GLU A 317 -8.10 7.90 -6.10
C GLU A 317 -9.11 8.88 -5.47
N ASP A 318 -8.59 10.00 -4.98
CA ASP A 318 -9.42 11.15 -4.64
C ASP A 318 -9.92 11.84 -5.93
N VAL A 319 -10.75 12.88 -5.80
CA VAL A 319 -11.35 13.59 -6.96
C VAL A 319 -10.34 14.25 -7.89
N ASP A 320 -9.08 14.37 -7.46
CA ASP A 320 -7.98 14.89 -8.24
C ASP A 320 -7.07 13.81 -8.84
N GLY A 321 -7.46 12.53 -8.75
CA GLY A 321 -6.70 11.40 -9.28
C GLY A 321 -5.58 10.90 -8.36
N VAL A 322 -5.36 11.55 -7.21
CA VAL A 322 -4.27 11.20 -6.30
C VAL A 322 -4.73 10.18 -5.25
N LEU A 323 -3.96 9.13 -5.08
CA LEU A 323 -4.18 8.08 -4.09
C LEU A 323 -3.60 8.49 -2.74
N ARG A 324 -4.48 8.76 -1.76
CA ARG A 324 -4.10 9.13 -0.38
C ARG A 324 -4.67 8.20 0.69
N ARG A 325 -5.64 7.39 0.29
CA ARG A 325 -6.53 6.62 1.14
C ARG A 325 -6.61 5.20 0.66
N TYR A 326 -6.86 4.29 1.59
CA TYR A 326 -7.01 2.89 1.28
C TYR A 326 -8.17 2.29 2.08
N ASP A 327 -8.86 1.32 1.50
CA ASP A 327 -9.95 0.64 2.21
C ASP A 327 -9.41 -0.36 3.24
N VAL A 328 -10.09 -0.48 4.38
CA VAL A 328 -9.74 -1.51 5.36
C VAL A 328 -10.19 -2.89 4.90
N VAL A 329 -11.30 -2.94 4.16
CA VAL A 329 -11.91 -4.19 3.67
C VAL A 329 -12.53 -3.98 2.29
N GLY A 330 -12.59 -5.03 1.48
CA GLY A 330 -13.41 -5.08 0.27
C GLY A 330 -14.80 -5.65 0.56
N ALA A 331 -15.83 -5.20 -0.17
CA ALA A 331 -17.17 -5.80 -0.10
C ALA A 331 -17.60 -6.38 -1.44
N TYR A 332 -18.09 -7.62 -1.42
CA TYR A 332 -18.65 -8.28 -2.59
C TYR A 332 -19.81 -9.22 -2.19
N ASP A 333 -20.93 -9.16 -2.92
CA ASP A 333 -22.15 -9.93 -2.65
C ASP A 333 -22.63 -9.84 -1.19
N GLY A 334 -22.63 -8.61 -0.63
CA GLY A 334 -23.03 -8.36 0.75
C GLY A 334 -22.09 -8.94 1.83
N LYS A 335 -20.94 -9.52 1.42
CA LYS A 335 -19.91 -10.05 2.31
C LYS A 335 -18.66 -9.17 2.27
N VAL A 336 -17.86 -9.26 3.31
CA VAL A 336 -16.64 -8.46 3.51
C VAL A 336 -15.42 -9.35 3.48
N TYR A 337 -14.37 -8.86 2.85
CA TYR A 337 -13.12 -9.55 2.61
C TYR A 337 -11.94 -8.67 3.00
N ARG A 338 -10.89 -9.30 3.51
CA ARG A 338 -9.69 -8.58 3.96
C ARG A 338 -8.93 -8.05 2.76
N THR A 339 -8.31 -6.89 2.93
CA THR A 339 -7.38 -6.38 1.94
C THR A 339 -6.05 -7.12 2.01
N LEU A 340 -5.25 -7.04 0.95
CA LEU A 340 -3.93 -7.66 0.89
C LEU A 340 -2.99 -7.27 2.05
N PRO A 341 -2.91 -5.99 2.50
CA PRO A 341 -2.14 -5.65 3.69
C PRO A 341 -2.62 -6.37 4.96
N LEU A 342 -3.94 -6.52 5.16
CA LEU A 342 -4.47 -7.23 6.33
C LEU A 342 -4.18 -8.73 6.27
N GLU A 343 -4.21 -9.34 5.08
CA GLU A 343 -3.79 -10.74 4.93
C GLU A 343 -2.30 -10.93 5.20
N ALA A 344 -1.45 -10.03 4.70
CA ALA A 344 -0.03 -10.04 5.01
C ALA A 344 0.19 -9.92 6.53
N TRP A 345 -0.58 -9.05 7.22
CA TRP A 345 -0.50 -8.88 8.67
C TRP A 345 -0.93 -10.14 9.42
N ARG A 346 -2.01 -10.80 8.97
CA ARG A 346 -2.41 -12.08 9.55
C ARG A 346 -1.30 -13.12 9.45
N LEU A 347 -0.70 -13.29 8.27
CA LEU A 347 0.36 -14.28 8.09
C LEU A 347 1.59 -13.95 8.91
N TYR A 348 1.90 -12.65 9.06
CA TYR A 348 2.97 -12.18 9.92
C TYR A 348 2.73 -12.58 11.39
N VAL A 349 1.54 -12.29 11.93
CA VAL A 349 1.15 -12.67 13.29
C VAL A 349 1.11 -14.20 13.45
N LEU A 350 0.56 -14.92 12.47
CA LEU A 350 0.49 -16.39 12.47
C LEU A 350 1.89 -17.03 12.54
N SER A 351 2.85 -16.47 11.80
CA SER A 351 4.24 -16.95 11.77
C SER A 351 4.88 -16.86 13.16
N TYR A 352 4.83 -15.69 13.80
CA TYR A 352 5.37 -15.51 15.15
C TYR A 352 4.59 -16.31 16.20
N ALA A 353 3.26 -16.37 16.10
CA ALA A 353 2.43 -17.11 17.05
C ALA A 353 2.74 -18.62 17.05
N ARG A 354 3.00 -19.20 15.86
CA ARG A 354 3.40 -20.61 15.73
C ARG A 354 4.76 -20.89 16.37
N GLU A 355 5.72 -19.99 16.21
CA GLU A 355 7.03 -20.11 16.86
C GLU A 355 6.90 -20.02 18.38
N ALA A 356 6.14 -19.05 18.88
CA ALA A 356 5.92 -18.88 20.31
C ALA A 356 5.15 -20.05 20.95
N MET A 357 4.22 -20.68 20.23
CA MET A 357 3.52 -21.88 20.71
C MET A 357 4.41 -23.13 20.74
N THR A 358 5.41 -23.21 19.87
CA THR A 358 6.30 -24.38 19.78
C THR A 358 7.57 -24.24 20.63
N ASP A 359 8.01 -23.01 20.86
CA ASP A 359 9.20 -22.67 21.63
C ASP A 359 8.91 -21.50 22.59
N ALA A 360 8.84 -21.80 23.89
CA ALA A 360 8.58 -20.81 24.93
C ALA A 360 9.60 -19.66 24.97
N SER A 361 10.84 -19.87 24.46
CA SER A 361 11.83 -18.80 24.36
C SER A 361 11.50 -17.74 23.31
N ARG A 362 10.53 -18.02 22.44
CA ARG A 362 10.07 -17.12 21.37
C ARG A 362 8.87 -16.27 21.77
N VAL A 363 8.30 -16.46 22.96
CA VAL A 363 7.13 -15.70 23.44
C VAL A 363 7.46 -14.21 23.57
N ASP A 364 8.63 -13.86 24.14
CA ASP A 364 9.05 -12.46 24.26
C ASP A 364 9.21 -11.81 22.87
N ALA A 365 9.82 -12.53 21.93
CA ALA A 365 9.95 -12.06 20.55
C ALA A 365 8.59 -11.88 19.87
N PHE A 366 7.62 -12.77 20.13
CA PHE A 366 6.25 -12.58 19.66
C PHE A 366 5.65 -11.30 20.25
N THR A 367 5.75 -11.06 21.56
CA THR A 367 5.19 -9.86 22.19
C THR A 367 5.81 -8.57 21.66
N ASP A 368 7.11 -8.56 21.33
CA ASP A 368 7.78 -7.41 20.73
C ASP A 368 7.24 -7.06 19.34
N HIS A 369 7.00 -8.07 18.48
CA HIS A 369 6.52 -7.85 17.10
C HIS A 369 5.00 -7.73 17.01
N CYS A 370 4.29 -8.35 17.95
CA CYS A 370 2.83 -8.49 18.01
C CYS A 370 2.32 -7.98 19.38
N PRO A 371 2.46 -6.67 19.67
CA PRO A 371 1.98 -6.09 20.92
C PRO A 371 0.46 -6.20 21.04
N ASN A 372 -0.05 -6.09 22.26
CA ASN A 372 -1.48 -6.21 22.60
C ASN A 372 -2.08 -7.61 22.31
N MET A 373 -1.24 -8.62 22.13
CA MET A 373 -1.63 -10.01 21.95
C MET A 373 -0.82 -10.92 22.88
N GLY A 374 -1.38 -12.07 23.22
CA GLY A 374 -0.76 -13.09 24.05
C GLY A 374 -0.75 -14.46 23.36
N ILE A 375 0.10 -15.35 23.84
CA ILE A 375 0.10 -16.76 23.41
C ILE A 375 -0.26 -17.61 24.61
N THR A 376 -1.23 -18.50 24.41
CA THR A 376 -1.71 -19.47 25.39
C THR A 376 -1.58 -20.88 24.84
N ASP A 377 -1.73 -21.89 25.69
CA ASP A 377 -1.77 -23.30 25.27
C ASP A 377 -2.89 -23.59 24.25
N ALA A 378 -3.95 -22.76 24.23
CA ALA A 378 -5.11 -22.91 23.35
C ALA A 378 -4.98 -22.11 22.03
N GLY A 379 -4.00 -21.20 21.92
CA GLY A 379 -3.79 -20.38 20.73
C GLY A 379 -3.45 -18.92 21.04
N LEU A 380 -3.74 -18.05 20.07
CA LEU A 380 -3.52 -16.61 20.14
C LEU A 380 -4.62 -15.94 20.99
N GLU A 381 -4.24 -15.23 22.04
CA GLU A 381 -5.14 -14.39 22.82
C GLU A 381 -5.10 -12.95 22.28
N TRP A 382 -6.27 -12.41 21.94
CA TRP A 382 -6.44 -11.01 21.54
C TRP A 382 -7.82 -10.49 21.93
N ASP A 383 -7.85 -9.34 22.59
CA ASP A 383 -9.08 -8.64 22.99
C ASP A 383 -10.05 -9.52 23.79
N GLY A 384 -9.52 -10.26 24.77
CA GLY A 384 -10.28 -11.14 25.66
C GLY A 384 -10.76 -12.46 25.05
N GLU A 385 -10.47 -12.70 23.76
CA GLU A 385 -10.83 -13.92 23.04
C GLU A 385 -9.58 -14.74 22.71
N VAL A 386 -9.73 -16.07 22.62
CA VAL A 386 -8.65 -16.99 22.24
C VAL A 386 -8.95 -17.65 20.91
N TYR A 387 -8.05 -17.48 19.95
CA TYR A 387 -8.16 -17.99 18.58
C TYR A 387 -7.18 -19.14 18.35
N SER A 388 -7.69 -20.30 17.95
CA SER A 388 -6.87 -21.45 17.62
C SER A 388 -6.04 -21.21 16.35
N LEU A 389 -4.75 -21.53 16.40
CA LEU A 389 -3.87 -21.46 15.22
C LEU A 389 -4.18 -22.55 14.18
N ASP A 390 -4.99 -23.56 14.51
CA ASP A 390 -5.42 -24.59 13.55
C ASP A 390 -6.30 -24.00 12.44
N ARG A 391 -6.99 -22.90 12.74
CA ARG A 391 -7.80 -22.12 11.78
C ARG A 391 -6.99 -21.04 11.07
N GLU A 392 -5.68 -21.00 11.30
CA GLU A 392 -4.75 -20.09 10.65
C GLU A 392 -5.14 -18.61 10.85
N LEU A 393 -5.85 -18.30 11.93
CA LEU A 393 -6.39 -16.97 12.25
C LEU A 393 -7.36 -16.38 11.19
N ARG A 394 -7.94 -17.22 10.31
CA ARG A 394 -8.90 -16.75 9.28
C ARG A 394 -10.26 -16.34 9.86
N ASP A 395 -10.58 -16.82 11.05
CA ASP A 395 -11.82 -16.54 11.77
C ASP A 395 -11.75 -15.30 12.68
N VAL A 396 -10.59 -14.65 12.76
CA VAL A 396 -10.41 -13.40 13.50
C VAL A 396 -11.11 -12.26 12.74
N PRO A 397 -12.08 -11.56 13.35
CA PRO A 397 -12.80 -10.48 12.67
C PRO A 397 -12.00 -9.17 12.68
N VAL A 398 -12.24 -8.32 11.68
CA VAL A 398 -11.93 -6.89 11.76
C VAL A 398 -13.03 -6.24 12.58
N LYS A 399 -12.71 -5.74 13.76
CA LYS A 399 -13.65 -5.05 14.65
C LYS A 399 -13.69 -3.57 14.29
N VAL A 400 -14.86 -2.94 14.39
CA VAL A 400 -15.01 -1.49 14.17
C VAL A 400 -15.80 -0.91 15.33
N GLU A 401 -15.24 0.14 15.92
CA GLU A 401 -15.87 0.91 16.99
C GLU A 401 -15.75 2.40 16.65
N GLY A 402 -16.87 3.02 16.26
CA GLY A 402 -16.90 4.43 15.86
C GLY A 402 -16.06 4.70 14.61
N ASP A 403 -15.00 5.49 14.75
CA ASP A 403 -14.07 5.88 13.69
C ASP A 403 -12.77 5.07 13.72
N THR A 404 -12.73 3.93 14.42
CA THR A 404 -11.54 3.09 14.52
C THR A 404 -11.86 1.65 14.13
N ALA A 405 -11.07 1.08 13.22
CA ALA A 405 -11.04 -0.35 12.96
C ALA A 405 -9.87 -0.99 13.72
N SER A 406 -10.06 -2.19 14.27
CA SER A 406 -9.00 -2.95 14.92
C SER A 406 -8.91 -4.37 14.38
N TYR A 407 -7.68 -4.85 14.20
CA TYR A 407 -7.40 -6.18 13.67
C TYR A 407 -6.06 -6.69 14.20
N LEU A 408 -6.07 -7.85 14.86
CA LEU A 408 -4.87 -8.55 15.35
C LEU A 408 -3.87 -7.59 16.03
N GLY A 409 -4.32 -6.96 17.12
CA GLY A 409 -3.51 -6.07 17.95
C GLY A 409 -3.24 -4.67 17.38
N ARG A 410 -3.67 -4.36 16.14
CA ARG A 410 -3.45 -3.08 15.47
C ARG A 410 -4.73 -2.26 15.31
N SER A 411 -4.59 -0.96 15.44
CA SER A 411 -5.66 0.03 15.29
C SER A 411 -5.48 0.87 14.03
N MET A 412 -6.59 1.15 13.34
CA MET A 412 -6.65 1.82 12.06
C MET A 412 -7.69 2.94 12.13
N PRO A 413 -7.30 4.22 12.12
CA PRO A 413 -8.25 5.33 12.12
C PRO A 413 -8.96 5.42 10.77
N LEU A 414 -10.29 5.40 10.82
CA LEU A 414 -11.17 5.52 9.67
C LEU A 414 -11.58 6.97 9.47
N ASP A 415 -11.56 7.42 8.21
CA ASP A 415 -12.22 8.66 7.81
C ASP A 415 -13.76 8.48 7.73
N GLU A 416 -14.48 9.56 7.42
CA GLU A 416 -15.94 9.50 7.29
C GLU A 416 -16.42 8.54 6.17
N SER A 417 -15.54 8.21 5.22
CA SER A 417 -15.78 7.23 4.17
C SER A 417 -15.43 5.80 4.59
N GLY A 418 -14.93 5.57 5.81
CA GLY A 418 -14.52 4.24 6.29
C GLY A 418 -13.17 3.80 5.72
N ARG A 419 -12.31 4.73 5.31
CA ARG A 419 -10.97 4.47 4.76
C ARG A 419 -9.87 4.91 5.72
N VAL A 420 -8.75 4.22 5.70
CA VAL A 420 -7.53 4.70 6.37
C VAL A 420 -6.84 5.75 5.52
N GLN A 421 -6.25 6.75 6.17
CA GLN A 421 -5.40 7.74 5.53
C GLN A 421 -3.94 7.30 5.64
N LEU A 422 -3.30 7.12 4.49
CA LEU A 422 -1.91 6.70 4.45
C LEU A 422 -0.98 7.85 4.83
N ARG A 423 0.09 7.52 5.56
CA ARG A 423 1.19 8.41 5.91
C ARG A 423 2.39 8.10 5.02
N TYR A 424 2.61 8.96 4.03
CA TYR A 424 3.74 8.86 3.11
C TYR A 424 4.99 9.53 3.73
N ARG A 425 6.17 8.92 3.59
CA ARG A 425 7.46 9.50 4.03
C ARG A 425 8.20 10.15 2.87
N ASN A 426 8.89 11.26 3.12
CA ASN A 426 9.56 12.07 2.11
C ASN A 426 10.83 11.40 1.56
N PHE A 427 11.28 11.86 0.39
CA PHE A 427 12.51 11.46 -0.29
C PHE A 427 13.73 11.34 0.65
N LEU A 428 14.52 10.29 0.46
CA LEU A 428 15.77 10.02 1.16
C LEU A 428 16.97 10.45 0.30
N ALA A 429 18.13 10.65 0.92
CA ALA A 429 19.36 10.67 0.14
C ALA A 429 19.59 9.26 -0.46
N PRO A 430 20.11 9.13 -1.70
CA PRO A 430 20.38 7.84 -2.32
C PRO A 430 21.20 6.90 -1.42
N GLU A 431 22.15 7.44 -0.66
CA GLU A 431 23.02 6.71 0.27
C GLU A 431 22.27 6.13 1.47
N ASP A 432 21.17 6.76 1.86
CA ASP A 432 20.31 6.37 2.97
C ASP A 432 19.24 5.36 2.53
N ASN A 433 19.08 5.10 1.22
CA ASN A 433 18.23 4.02 0.76
C ASN A 433 18.82 2.68 1.23
N ALA A 434 17.97 1.82 1.81
CA ALA A 434 18.32 0.47 2.22
C ALA A 434 18.95 -0.38 1.09
N ASP A 435 18.70 -0.04 -0.17
CA ASP A 435 19.26 -0.73 -1.35
C ASP A 435 20.67 -0.33 -1.68
N TRP A 436 21.09 0.86 -1.21
CA TRP A 436 22.39 1.42 -1.52
C TRP A 436 23.52 0.43 -1.23
N LYS A 437 23.41 -0.32 -0.14
CA LYS A 437 24.40 -1.34 0.26
C LYS A 437 24.47 -2.54 -0.70
N TYR A 438 23.38 -2.89 -1.38
CA TYR A 438 23.32 -3.99 -2.33
C TYR A 438 23.72 -3.59 -3.76
N LEU A 439 23.72 -2.29 -4.08
CA LEU A 439 24.12 -1.79 -5.39
C LEU A 439 25.64 -1.89 -5.60
N THR A 440 26.04 -2.38 -6.77
CA THR A 440 27.43 -2.28 -7.25
C THR A 440 27.82 -0.82 -7.48
N GLU A 441 29.13 -0.54 -7.54
CA GLU A 441 29.64 0.82 -7.76
C GLU A 441 29.10 1.46 -9.07
N LYS A 442 28.99 0.65 -10.14
CA LYS A 442 28.40 1.07 -11.42
C LYS A 442 26.89 1.38 -11.29
N GLN A 443 26.15 0.58 -10.53
CA GLN A 443 24.72 0.82 -10.29
C GLN A 443 24.50 2.07 -9.45
N ARG A 444 25.31 2.28 -8.40
CA ARG A 444 25.28 3.52 -7.58
C ARG A 444 25.52 4.76 -8.43
N ALA A 445 26.53 4.74 -9.31
CA ALA A 445 26.78 5.82 -10.25
C ALA A 445 25.59 6.11 -11.16
N GLY A 446 24.93 5.06 -11.69
CA GLY A 446 23.72 5.21 -12.50
C GLY A 446 22.50 5.72 -11.72
N VAL A 447 22.37 5.37 -10.43
CA VAL A 447 21.34 5.93 -9.54
C VAL A 447 21.57 7.42 -9.32
N LEU A 448 22.82 7.83 -9.02
CA LEU A 448 23.17 9.24 -8.85
C LEU A 448 23.00 10.05 -10.15
N GLU A 449 23.31 9.46 -11.32
CA GLU A 449 23.12 10.11 -12.62
C GLU A 449 21.64 10.34 -12.94
N ARG A 450 20.77 9.40 -12.57
CA ARG A 450 19.30 9.51 -12.75
C ARG A 450 18.63 10.45 -11.74
N ASN A 451 19.28 10.75 -10.62
CA ASN A 451 18.75 11.59 -9.55
C ASN A 451 19.72 12.75 -9.25
N PRO A 452 19.89 13.71 -10.19
CA PRO A 452 20.91 14.75 -10.12
C PRO A 452 20.67 15.77 -8.98
N ASP A 453 19.47 15.80 -8.42
CA ASP A 453 19.10 16.60 -7.24
C ASP A 453 19.43 15.90 -5.91
N GLY A 454 20.03 14.70 -5.96
CA GLY A 454 20.49 13.96 -4.78
C GLY A 454 19.36 13.47 -3.89
N LYS A 455 18.16 13.29 -4.46
CA LYS A 455 16.98 12.80 -3.75
C LYS A 455 16.46 11.58 -4.46
N LEU A 456 16.38 10.48 -3.73
CA LEU A 456 15.67 9.29 -4.17
C LEU A 456 14.33 9.24 -3.47
N PHE A 457 13.32 8.66 -4.10
CA PHE A 457 12.11 8.31 -3.35
C PHE A 457 12.49 7.54 -2.10
N ALA A 458 11.78 7.74 -0.99
CA ALA A 458 12.00 6.93 0.19
C ALA A 458 11.37 5.56 -0.02
N GLU A 459 12.12 4.72 -0.73
CA GLU A 459 11.74 3.36 -1.09
C GLU A 459 11.95 2.44 0.11
N TYR A 460 11.15 1.39 0.19
CA TYR A 460 11.50 0.23 1.01
C TYR A 460 12.73 -0.44 0.41
N PRO A 461 13.51 -1.20 1.21
CA PRO A 461 14.52 -2.08 0.64
C PRO A 461 13.92 -2.88 -0.51
N GLN A 462 14.54 -2.87 -1.68
CA GLN A 462 14.12 -3.49 -2.91
C GLN A 462 15.26 -4.26 -3.60
N LEU A 463 14.90 -5.35 -4.26
CA LEU A 463 15.81 -6.16 -5.07
C LEU A 463 15.13 -6.51 -6.38
N SER A 464 15.86 -6.49 -7.49
CA SER A 464 15.31 -6.98 -8.75
C SER A 464 15.07 -8.49 -8.64
N ALA A 465 13.90 -8.94 -9.07
CA ALA A 465 13.59 -10.36 -9.21
C ALA A 465 14.62 -11.07 -10.10
N ARG A 466 15.25 -10.35 -11.04
CA ARG A 466 16.37 -10.85 -11.86
C ARG A 466 17.52 -11.39 -11.01
N ASP A 467 17.92 -10.64 -9.99
CA ASP A 467 19.09 -10.94 -9.18
C ASP A 467 18.80 -12.12 -8.24
N ILE A 468 17.55 -12.20 -7.74
CA ILE A 468 17.05 -13.36 -6.98
C ILE A 468 17.04 -14.63 -7.84
N LEU A 469 16.59 -14.52 -9.10
CA LEU A 469 16.58 -15.64 -10.04
C LEU A 469 17.99 -16.11 -10.39
N TYR A 470 18.91 -15.17 -10.58
CA TYR A 470 20.33 -15.47 -10.79
C TYR A 470 20.93 -16.20 -9.59
N ASP A 471 20.77 -15.67 -8.38
CA ASP A 471 21.31 -16.30 -7.17
C ASP A 471 20.70 -17.68 -6.92
N TRP A 472 19.40 -17.84 -7.16
CA TRP A 472 18.76 -19.15 -7.07
C TRP A 472 19.41 -20.17 -8.02
N ASP A 473 19.66 -19.78 -9.27
CA ASP A 473 20.27 -20.64 -10.27
C ASP A 473 21.73 -20.99 -9.90
N VAL A 474 22.49 -20.02 -9.40
CA VAL A 474 23.86 -20.20 -8.88
C VAL A 474 23.89 -21.13 -7.66
N ILE A 475 23.08 -20.87 -6.64
CA ILE A 475 22.98 -21.69 -5.42
C ILE A 475 22.62 -23.12 -5.81
N SER A 476 21.69 -23.28 -6.73
CA SER A 476 21.23 -24.60 -7.12
C SER A 476 22.25 -25.36 -7.98
N GLU A 477 23.03 -24.68 -8.83
CA GLU A 477 24.19 -25.27 -9.51
C GLU A 477 25.28 -25.69 -8.52
N ASN A 478 25.61 -24.84 -7.55
CA ASN A 478 26.59 -25.17 -6.51
C ASN A 478 26.14 -26.37 -5.65
N ARG A 479 24.87 -26.41 -5.24
CA ARG A 479 24.28 -27.57 -4.53
C ARG A 479 24.35 -28.84 -5.38
N ARG A 480 24.08 -28.75 -6.69
CA ARG A 480 24.19 -29.90 -7.62
C ARG A 480 25.62 -30.39 -7.75
N ARG A 481 26.58 -29.48 -7.91
CA ARG A 481 28.00 -29.82 -7.95
C ARG A 481 28.42 -30.56 -6.69
N ALA A 482 28.06 -30.06 -5.51
CA ALA A 482 28.37 -30.70 -4.24
C ALA A 482 27.78 -32.12 -4.14
N ALA A 483 26.49 -32.28 -4.48
CA ALA A 483 25.83 -33.60 -4.50
C ALA A 483 26.45 -34.55 -5.54
N GLY A 484 26.86 -34.03 -6.70
CA GLY A 484 27.55 -34.80 -7.73
C GLY A 484 28.94 -35.29 -7.28
N ILE A 485 29.68 -34.45 -6.56
CA ILE A 485 30.95 -34.84 -5.94
C ILE A 485 30.74 -35.97 -4.92
N GLU A 486 29.74 -35.85 -4.05
CA GLU A 486 29.41 -36.87 -3.05
C GLU A 486 29.01 -38.20 -3.72
N ARG A 487 28.14 -38.15 -4.73
CA ARG A 487 27.72 -39.34 -5.51
C ARG A 487 28.90 -40.02 -6.19
N LEU A 488 29.69 -39.27 -6.95
CA LEU A 488 30.84 -39.83 -7.68
C LEU A 488 31.92 -40.35 -6.72
N GLN A 489 32.11 -39.71 -5.58
CA GLN A 489 33.00 -40.20 -4.53
C GLN A 489 32.52 -41.56 -4.00
N GLY A 490 31.22 -41.69 -3.69
CA GLY A 490 30.62 -42.97 -3.28
C GLY A 490 30.74 -44.06 -4.35
N GLU A 491 30.53 -43.72 -5.63
CA GLU A 491 30.73 -44.65 -6.75
C GLU A 491 32.19 -45.09 -6.90
N VAL A 492 33.15 -44.18 -6.75
CA VAL A 492 34.59 -44.49 -6.76
C VAL A 492 34.93 -45.44 -5.61
N ASP A 493 34.41 -45.22 -4.41
CA ASP A 493 34.69 -46.05 -3.25
C ASP A 493 34.06 -47.45 -3.39
N SER A 494 32.85 -47.54 -3.97
CA SER A 494 32.21 -48.81 -4.35
C SER A 494 33.04 -49.56 -5.39
N LEU A 495 33.43 -48.90 -6.50
CA LEU A 495 34.19 -49.52 -7.58
C LEU A 495 35.57 -50.00 -7.14
N LYS A 496 36.23 -49.29 -6.21
CA LYS A 496 37.49 -49.76 -5.59
C LYS A 496 37.28 -51.04 -4.78
N THR A 497 36.16 -51.11 -4.06
CA THR A 497 35.79 -52.31 -3.27
C THR A 497 35.49 -53.49 -4.19
N ASP A 498 34.71 -53.26 -5.25
CA ASP A 498 34.37 -54.25 -6.26
C ASP A 498 35.62 -54.77 -6.98
N LEU A 499 36.53 -53.86 -7.37
CA LEU A 499 37.81 -54.22 -8.01
C LEU A 499 38.67 -55.12 -7.13
N ALA A 500 38.70 -54.87 -5.81
CA ALA A 500 39.46 -55.67 -4.87
C ALA A 500 38.90 -57.10 -4.73
N GLY A 501 37.57 -57.27 -4.86
CA GLY A 501 36.87 -58.55 -4.78
C GLY A 501 36.68 -59.30 -6.10
N ALA A 502 36.92 -58.65 -7.25
CA ALA A 502 36.55 -59.18 -8.56
C ALA A 502 37.50 -60.28 -9.09
N PRO A 503 36.96 -61.28 -9.83
CA PRO A 503 37.72 -62.22 -10.67
C PRO A 503 38.60 -61.51 -11.73
N GLU A 504 39.73 -62.11 -12.12
CA GLU A 504 40.70 -61.47 -13.05
C GLU A 504 40.11 -61.05 -14.40
N ASP A 505 39.13 -61.79 -14.92
CA ASP A 505 38.46 -61.54 -16.19
C ASP A 505 37.52 -60.33 -16.16
N GLU A 506 37.01 -59.94 -14.98
CA GLU A 506 36.12 -58.78 -14.82
C GLU A 506 36.87 -57.50 -14.38
N ARG A 507 38.09 -57.64 -13.82
CA ARG A 507 38.89 -56.53 -13.29
C ARG A 507 39.17 -55.43 -14.31
N ALA A 508 39.43 -55.78 -15.57
CA ALA A 508 39.74 -54.80 -16.61
C ALA A 508 38.56 -53.85 -16.88
N GLY A 509 37.32 -54.37 -16.89
CA GLY A 509 36.11 -53.57 -17.08
C GLY A 509 35.78 -52.68 -15.89
N ILE A 510 36.01 -53.18 -14.66
CA ILE A 510 35.82 -52.40 -13.43
C ILE A 510 36.86 -51.28 -13.34
N GLN A 511 38.12 -51.56 -13.66
CA GLN A 511 39.20 -50.57 -13.69
C GLN A 511 38.88 -49.43 -14.67
N GLN A 512 38.41 -49.76 -15.88
CA GLN A 512 38.04 -48.73 -16.87
C GLN A 512 36.92 -47.80 -16.35
N LYS A 513 35.90 -48.36 -15.70
CA LYS A 513 34.83 -47.58 -15.07
C LYS A 513 35.39 -46.71 -13.94
N LEU A 514 36.22 -47.27 -13.07
CA LEU A 514 36.87 -46.54 -11.98
C LEU A 514 37.68 -45.35 -12.52
N ASP A 515 38.48 -45.53 -13.57
CA ASP A 515 39.28 -44.46 -14.17
C ASP A 515 38.39 -43.35 -14.75
N THR A 516 37.27 -43.74 -15.37
CA THR A 516 36.29 -42.81 -15.97
C THR A 516 35.59 -42.00 -14.87
N THR A 517 35.04 -42.66 -13.86
CA THR A 517 34.34 -42.02 -12.74
C THR A 517 35.30 -41.14 -11.92
N THR A 518 36.55 -41.57 -11.73
CA THR A 518 37.59 -40.77 -11.08
C THR A 518 37.91 -39.51 -11.90
N SER A 519 38.02 -39.63 -13.22
CA SER A 519 38.25 -38.47 -14.09
C SER A 519 37.09 -37.48 -14.05
N GLN A 520 35.85 -37.97 -14.01
CA GLN A 520 34.64 -37.14 -13.85
C GLN A 520 34.61 -36.45 -12.49
N LEU A 521 34.94 -37.16 -11.41
CA LEU A 521 35.04 -36.61 -10.06
C LEU A 521 36.08 -35.49 -9.99
N GLU A 522 37.27 -35.70 -10.55
CA GLU A 522 38.33 -34.68 -10.59
C GLU A 522 37.93 -33.48 -11.45
N ALA A 523 37.28 -33.70 -12.60
CA ALA A 523 36.77 -32.60 -13.43
C ALA A 523 35.73 -31.75 -12.66
N LEU A 524 34.83 -32.39 -11.90
CA LEU A 524 33.81 -31.70 -11.11
C LEU A 524 34.38 -31.04 -9.84
N LYS A 525 35.43 -31.61 -9.23
CA LYS A 525 36.17 -30.96 -8.15
C LYS A 525 36.94 -29.74 -8.63
N ASN A 526 37.46 -29.76 -9.86
CA ASN A 526 38.24 -28.67 -10.44
C ASN A 526 37.40 -27.59 -11.14
N SER A 527 36.08 -27.76 -11.28
CA SER A 527 35.22 -26.71 -11.83
C SER A 527 35.13 -25.49 -10.88
N GLU A 528 34.72 -24.35 -11.40
CA GLU A 528 34.60 -23.13 -10.59
C GLU A 528 33.35 -23.16 -9.70
N VAL A 529 33.45 -22.66 -8.46
CA VAL A 529 32.28 -22.46 -7.59
C VAL A 529 31.69 -21.12 -7.97
N LEU A 530 30.46 -21.14 -8.51
CA LEU A 530 29.79 -19.93 -8.94
C LEU A 530 29.50 -19.03 -7.74
N GLN A 531 29.65 -17.73 -7.91
CA GLN A 531 29.43 -16.75 -6.85
C GLN A 531 28.01 -16.16 -6.96
N VAL A 532 27.32 -16.10 -5.83
CA VAL A 532 26.05 -15.37 -5.73
C VAL A 532 26.29 -13.87 -5.84
N ALA A 533 25.36 -13.15 -6.45
CA ALA A 533 25.41 -11.71 -6.62
C ALA A 533 24.98 -10.96 -5.35
N LEU A 534 23.97 -11.44 -4.63
CA LEU A 534 23.40 -10.72 -3.49
C LEU A 534 23.94 -11.19 -2.12
N GLY A 535 24.57 -12.37 -2.08
CA GLY A 535 25.09 -12.99 -0.86
C GLY A 535 24.20 -14.13 -0.35
N GLU A 536 24.33 -14.46 0.93
CA GLU A 536 23.53 -15.53 1.55
C GLU A 536 22.04 -15.10 1.63
N PRO A 537 21.08 -15.92 1.15
CA PRO A 537 19.66 -15.56 1.17
C PRO A 537 19.16 -15.12 2.55
N SER A 538 19.64 -15.79 3.61
CA SER A 538 19.29 -15.47 5.00
C SER A 538 19.76 -14.09 5.48
N SER A 539 20.79 -13.51 4.86
CA SER A 539 21.21 -12.13 5.17
C SER A 539 20.26 -11.08 4.57
N ILE A 540 19.40 -11.50 3.65
CA ILE A 540 18.56 -10.61 2.84
C ILE A 540 17.11 -10.66 3.27
N VAL A 541 16.54 -11.87 3.37
CA VAL A 541 15.07 -12.04 3.51
C VAL A 541 14.64 -12.53 4.89
N LYS A 542 15.58 -12.88 5.77
CA LYS A 542 15.27 -13.46 7.07
C LYS A 542 14.43 -12.52 7.92
N ASP A 543 13.38 -13.08 8.51
CA ASP A 543 12.42 -12.39 9.36
C ASP A 543 11.62 -11.26 8.65
N LYS A 544 11.73 -11.14 7.32
CA LYS A 544 11.09 -10.08 6.54
C LYS A 544 9.72 -10.44 5.97
N VAL A 545 8.92 -9.41 5.73
CA VAL A 545 7.75 -9.42 4.84
C VAL A 545 8.22 -9.04 3.45
N VAL A 546 8.19 -10.01 2.55
CA VAL A 546 8.64 -9.86 1.16
C VAL A 546 7.45 -9.60 0.27
N ILE A 547 7.43 -8.47 -0.44
CA ILE A 547 6.37 -8.11 -1.38
C ILE A 547 6.93 -8.20 -2.81
N ILE A 548 6.38 -9.09 -3.62
CA ILE A 548 6.79 -9.36 -5.00
C ILE A 548 5.79 -8.70 -5.94
N ALA A 549 6.27 -7.80 -6.81
CA ALA A 549 5.36 -7.02 -7.63
C ALA A 549 5.99 -6.28 -8.82
N GLY A 550 5.12 -5.82 -9.72
CA GLY A 550 5.50 -5.05 -10.91
C GLY A 550 5.93 -3.63 -10.61
N THR A 551 7.16 -3.26 -10.95
CA THR A 551 7.61 -1.85 -10.92
C THR A 551 8.02 -1.32 -12.28
N ALA A 552 8.25 -2.18 -13.27
CA ALA A 552 8.60 -1.76 -14.61
C ALA A 552 7.52 -0.86 -15.22
N THR A 553 7.95 0.17 -15.95
CA THR A 553 7.06 1.18 -16.55
C THR A 553 6.02 0.55 -17.49
N GLY A 554 6.38 -0.52 -18.18
CA GLY A 554 5.50 -1.24 -19.12
C GLY A 554 4.39 -2.08 -18.46
N LEU A 555 4.40 -2.25 -17.14
CA LEU A 555 3.36 -3.00 -16.41
C LEU A 555 2.15 -2.13 -16.03
N LEU A 556 2.23 -0.81 -16.25
CA LEU A 556 1.14 0.16 -16.13
C LEU A 556 0.44 0.22 -14.76
N ASP A 557 1.00 -0.37 -13.70
CA ASP A 557 0.52 -0.22 -12.32
C ASP A 557 1.21 0.96 -11.62
N ARG A 558 0.85 2.17 -12.07
CA ARG A 558 1.39 3.44 -11.57
C ARG A 558 0.25 4.34 -11.11
N HIS A 559 0.44 4.98 -9.96
CA HIS A 559 -0.55 5.83 -9.32
C HIS A 559 0.05 7.19 -8.97
N ASP A 560 -0.78 8.22 -9.03
CA ASP A 560 -0.45 9.51 -8.44
C ASP A 560 -0.54 9.40 -6.91
N THR A 561 0.51 9.83 -6.22
CA THR A 561 0.56 9.92 -4.76
C THR A 561 0.95 11.34 -4.35
N PRO A 562 0.80 11.72 -3.06
CA PRO A 562 1.23 13.04 -2.59
C PRO A 562 2.70 13.39 -2.88
N LEU A 563 3.55 12.40 -3.16
CA LEU A 563 4.97 12.57 -3.40
C LEU A 563 5.34 12.55 -4.89
N ASP A 564 4.72 11.66 -5.68
CA ASP A 564 4.98 11.49 -7.12
C ASP A 564 3.74 11.19 -7.92
N SER A 565 3.73 11.63 -9.19
CA SER A 565 2.72 11.23 -10.16
C SER A 565 3.04 9.91 -10.89
N ASN A 566 3.99 9.12 -10.39
CA ASN A 566 4.44 7.90 -11.05
C ASN A 566 4.87 6.83 -10.03
N THR A 567 4.11 6.68 -8.95
CA THR A 567 4.46 5.72 -7.89
C THR A 567 3.97 4.31 -8.24
N PRO A 568 4.81 3.26 -8.18
CA PRO A 568 4.33 1.87 -8.33
C PRO A 568 3.26 1.50 -7.30
N GLY A 569 2.20 0.78 -7.71
CA GLY A 569 1.09 0.39 -6.82
C GLY A 569 1.53 -0.37 -5.57
N THR A 570 2.56 -1.20 -5.71
CA THR A 570 3.19 -1.97 -4.63
C THR A 570 3.73 -1.11 -3.49
N TRP A 571 4.15 0.12 -3.78
CA TRP A 571 4.65 0.99 -2.73
C TRP A 571 3.53 1.56 -1.89
N VAL A 572 2.34 1.72 -2.46
CA VAL A 572 1.13 2.07 -1.73
C VAL A 572 0.76 0.90 -0.81
N LEU A 573 0.82 -0.33 -1.31
CA LEU A 573 0.63 -1.55 -0.50
C LEU A 573 1.63 -1.64 0.65
N ALA A 574 2.92 -1.42 0.37
CA ALA A 574 3.98 -1.41 1.38
C ALA A 574 3.79 -0.28 2.39
N THR A 575 3.37 0.91 1.96
CA THR A 575 3.02 2.05 2.83
C THR A 575 1.84 1.73 3.75
N TYR A 576 0.81 1.07 3.23
CA TYR A 576 -0.26 0.57 4.08
C TYR A 576 0.31 -0.38 5.13
N PHE A 577 1.04 -1.42 4.69
CA PHE A 577 1.53 -2.45 5.60
C PHE A 577 2.46 -1.88 6.68
N ASP A 578 3.32 -0.93 6.33
CA ASP A 578 4.16 -0.16 7.26
C ASP A 578 3.30 0.61 8.27
N ASN A 579 2.35 1.43 7.79
CA ASN A 579 1.44 2.17 8.68
C ASN A 579 0.61 1.24 9.58
N LEU A 580 0.22 0.06 9.10
CA LEU A 580 -0.49 -0.96 9.87
C LEU A 580 0.39 -1.59 10.95
N LYS A 581 1.60 -2.03 10.57
CA LYS A 581 2.57 -2.67 11.47
C LYS A 581 3.00 -1.71 12.57
N ASN A 582 3.14 -0.42 12.26
CA ASN A 582 3.64 0.60 13.17
C ASN A 582 2.55 1.50 13.80
N GLU A 583 1.27 1.26 13.48
CA GLU A 583 0.12 2.11 13.87
C GLU A 583 0.35 3.60 13.54
N ASP A 584 0.98 3.84 12.39
CA ASP A 584 1.49 5.13 11.94
C ASP A 584 0.61 5.73 10.82
N PHE A 585 -0.72 5.65 11.00
CA PHE A 585 -1.67 6.24 10.06
C PHE A 585 -1.88 7.73 10.33
N MET A 586 -2.35 8.46 9.31
CA MET A 586 -2.86 9.82 9.50
C MET A 586 -4.28 9.78 10.06
N HIS A 587 -4.58 10.62 11.04
CA HIS A 587 -5.92 10.78 11.61
C HIS A 587 -6.65 11.94 10.92
N SER A 588 -7.84 11.68 10.36
CA SER A 588 -8.67 12.76 9.80
C SER A 588 -9.43 13.47 10.91
N ALA A 589 -9.35 14.81 10.96
CA ALA A 589 -10.23 15.59 11.80
C ALA A 589 -11.69 15.43 11.30
N PRO A 590 -12.68 15.30 12.20
CA PRO A 590 -14.09 15.22 11.82
C PRO A 590 -14.51 16.43 10.98
N ASN A 591 -15.29 16.24 9.92
CA ASN A 591 -15.65 17.33 9.00
C ASN A 591 -16.38 18.47 9.72
N TRP A 592 -17.23 18.14 10.71
CA TRP A 592 -17.96 19.15 11.49
C TRP A 592 -17.03 20.18 12.14
N SER A 593 -15.82 19.77 12.54
CA SER A 593 -14.85 20.67 13.17
C SER A 593 -14.30 21.71 12.17
N GLY A 594 -14.07 21.29 10.92
CA GLY A 594 -13.70 22.18 9.82
C GLY A 594 -14.83 23.17 9.49
N TRP A 595 -16.07 22.69 9.43
CA TRP A 595 -17.26 23.54 9.25
C TRP A 595 -17.42 24.57 10.35
N LEU A 596 -17.36 24.12 11.61
CA LEU A 596 -17.49 24.99 12.77
C LEU A 596 -16.43 26.08 12.78
N LEU A 597 -15.16 25.71 12.60
CA LEU A 597 -14.05 26.67 12.60
C LEU A 597 -14.17 27.66 11.45
N SER A 598 -14.50 27.19 10.23
CA SER A 598 -14.63 28.06 9.06
C SER A 598 -15.74 29.09 9.24
N LEU A 599 -16.92 28.66 9.70
CA LEU A 599 -18.05 29.57 9.96
C LEU A 599 -17.76 30.55 11.10
N LEU A 600 -17.11 30.08 12.18
CA LEU A 600 -16.69 30.92 13.29
C LEU A 600 -15.70 31.99 12.82
N LEU A 601 -14.68 31.60 12.07
CA LEU A 601 -13.67 32.52 11.54
C LEU A 601 -14.27 33.52 10.55
N THR A 602 -15.23 33.11 9.71
CA THR A 602 -15.98 34.03 8.85
C THR A 602 -16.66 35.11 9.68
N ILE A 603 -17.43 34.73 10.71
CA ILE A 603 -18.17 35.65 11.57
C ILE A 603 -17.18 36.57 12.32
N VAL A 604 -16.18 36.00 12.98
CA VAL A 604 -15.16 36.75 13.73
C VAL A 604 -14.47 37.77 12.83
N THR A 605 -14.13 37.40 11.59
CA THR A 605 -13.46 38.31 10.65
C THR A 605 -14.34 39.48 10.24
N VAL A 606 -15.64 39.25 9.99
CA VAL A 606 -16.59 40.36 9.72
C VAL A 606 -16.58 41.35 10.88
N PHE A 607 -16.69 40.86 12.12
CA PHE A 607 -16.64 41.70 13.32
C PHE A 607 -15.28 42.44 13.44
N VAL A 608 -14.17 41.73 13.31
CA VAL A 608 -12.82 42.32 13.38
C VAL A 608 -12.67 43.46 12.37
N VAL A 609 -13.07 43.27 11.12
CA VAL A 609 -12.97 44.31 10.08
C VAL A 609 -13.89 45.49 10.38
N MET A 610 -15.12 45.25 10.82
CA MET A 610 -16.08 46.30 11.13
C MET A 610 -15.65 47.16 12.33
N PHE A 611 -15.10 46.56 13.38
CA PHE A 611 -14.81 47.25 14.65
C PHE A 611 -13.35 47.70 14.80
N SER A 612 -12.43 47.32 13.89
CA SER A 612 -10.99 47.69 13.93
C SER A 612 -10.67 49.17 13.67
N GLY A 613 -11.66 50.05 13.52
CA GLY A 613 -11.47 51.47 13.20
C GLY A 613 -11.03 51.66 11.74
N ARG A 614 -9.74 51.52 11.43
CA ARG A 614 -9.23 51.63 10.05
C ARG A 614 -9.23 50.28 9.34
N LEU A 615 -9.54 50.26 8.03
CA LEU A 615 -9.54 49.01 7.25
C LEU A 615 -8.18 48.27 7.29
N ARG A 616 -7.07 49.01 7.30
CA ARG A 616 -5.71 48.45 7.47
C ARG A 616 -5.56 47.62 8.73
N ASN A 617 -6.15 48.06 9.85
CA ASN A 617 -6.07 47.32 11.11
C ASN A 617 -6.85 46.01 11.02
N GLY A 618 -8.03 46.04 10.37
CA GLY A 618 -8.81 44.84 10.06
C GLY A 618 -8.04 43.84 9.19
N LEU A 619 -7.33 44.33 8.18
CA LEU A 619 -6.47 43.49 7.32
C LEU A 619 -5.35 42.83 8.13
N VAL A 620 -4.60 43.61 8.94
CA VAL A 620 -3.52 43.08 9.78
C VAL A 620 -4.04 42.01 10.74
N LEU A 621 -5.16 42.26 11.43
CA LEU A 621 -5.76 41.29 12.35
C LEU A 621 -6.23 40.02 11.63
N THR A 622 -6.80 40.16 10.43
CA THR A 622 -7.20 39.00 9.62
C THR A 622 -6.00 38.16 9.18
N LEU A 623 -4.90 38.81 8.78
CA LEU A 623 -3.65 38.11 8.44
C LEU A 623 -3.03 37.41 9.65
N LEU A 624 -3.11 38.00 10.84
CA LEU A 624 -2.67 37.36 12.09
C LEU A 624 -3.53 36.13 12.43
N LEU A 625 -4.84 36.19 12.23
CA LEU A 625 -5.72 35.02 12.36
C LEU A 625 -5.37 33.94 11.35
N GLY A 626 -5.08 34.31 10.09
CA GLY A 626 -4.62 33.38 9.06
C GLY A 626 -3.29 32.71 9.43
N ALA A 627 -2.33 33.48 9.94
CA ALA A 627 -1.06 32.94 10.43
C ALA A 627 -1.26 31.97 11.61
N LEU A 628 -2.19 32.29 12.53
CA LEU A 628 -2.54 31.38 13.63
C LEU A 628 -3.13 30.07 13.13
N VAL A 629 -4.04 30.12 12.15
CA VAL A 629 -4.60 28.91 11.51
C VAL A 629 -3.50 28.09 10.86
N LEU A 630 -2.59 28.72 10.11
CA LEU A 630 -1.46 28.04 9.49
C LEU A 630 -0.59 27.32 10.53
N VAL A 631 -0.19 28.00 11.61
CA VAL A 631 0.61 27.41 12.69
C VAL A 631 -0.14 26.27 13.39
N ALA A 632 -1.44 26.43 13.65
CA ALA A 632 -2.25 25.39 14.28
C ALA A 632 -2.36 24.14 13.39
N THR A 633 -2.70 24.31 12.11
CA THR A 633 -2.78 23.19 11.14
C THR A 633 -1.45 22.51 10.91
N TRP A 634 -0.34 23.26 10.96
CA TRP A 634 1.00 22.70 10.92
C TRP A 634 1.29 21.85 12.17
N THR A 635 1.02 22.38 13.36
CA THR A 635 1.24 21.66 14.63
C THR A 635 0.44 20.35 14.69
N LEU A 636 -0.82 20.38 14.22
CA LEU A 636 -1.65 19.19 14.12
C LEU A 636 -1.09 18.18 13.12
N PHE A 637 -0.60 18.63 11.96
CA PHE A 637 -0.01 17.75 10.96
C PHE A 637 1.22 17.02 11.52
N THR A 638 2.07 17.69 12.28
CA THR A 638 3.24 17.05 12.95
C THR A 638 2.85 16.03 14.02
N GLN A 639 1.59 16.04 14.46
CA GLN A 639 0.99 15.07 15.38
C GLN A 639 0.16 14.00 14.63
N GLN A 640 0.40 13.81 13.33
CA GLN A 640 -0.34 12.90 12.44
C GLN A 640 -1.83 13.24 12.28
N ILE A 641 -2.26 14.46 12.62
CA ILE A 641 -3.66 14.89 12.49
C ILE A 641 -3.84 15.76 11.25
N TRP A 642 -4.65 15.26 10.32
CA TRP A 642 -5.08 15.97 9.13
C TRP A 642 -6.24 16.91 9.44
N PHE A 643 -5.97 18.22 9.44
CA PHE A 643 -6.99 19.26 9.61
C PHE A 643 -7.11 20.12 8.34
N PRO A 644 -8.34 20.41 7.85
CA PRO A 644 -8.54 21.19 6.63
C PRO A 644 -8.00 22.63 6.77
N LEU A 645 -7.21 23.07 5.81
CA LEU A 645 -6.57 24.39 5.79
C LEU A 645 -7.32 25.38 4.89
N ALA A 646 -7.75 24.94 3.72
CA ALA A 646 -8.40 25.76 2.70
C ALA A 646 -9.73 26.33 3.21
N ALA A 647 -10.56 25.53 3.88
CA ALA A 647 -11.87 25.97 4.36
C ALA A 647 -11.79 27.11 5.41
N PRO A 648 -10.98 27.01 6.49
CA PRO A 648 -10.78 28.12 7.41
C PRO A 648 -10.24 29.40 6.75
N LEU A 649 -9.27 29.26 5.82
CA LEU A 649 -8.70 30.41 5.11
C LEU A 649 -9.72 31.06 4.15
N ALA A 650 -10.53 30.26 3.45
CA ALA A 650 -11.63 30.77 2.64
C ALA A 650 -12.65 31.52 3.51
N GLY A 651 -12.96 31.01 4.71
CA GLY A 651 -13.78 31.72 5.69
C GLY A 651 -13.24 33.10 6.06
N LEU A 652 -11.94 33.20 6.34
CA LEU A 652 -11.27 34.49 6.58
C LEU A 652 -11.37 35.43 5.37
N MET A 653 -11.14 34.94 4.14
CA MET A 653 -11.21 35.76 2.92
C MET A 653 -12.64 36.27 2.64
N VAL A 654 -13.64 35.40 2.76
CA VAL A 654 -15.05 35.75 2.58
C VAL A 654 -15.49 36.72 3.66
N GLY A 655 -15.14 36.45 4.92
CA GLY A 655 -15.42 37.31 6.06
C GLY A 655 -14.79 38.70 5.93
N PHE A 656 -13.53 38.77 5.47
CA PHE A 656 -12.86 40.05 5.22
C PHE A 656 -13.57 40.85 4.13
N SER A 657 -13.89 40.22 3.00
CA SER A 657 -14.56 40.86 1.87
C SER A 657 -15.91 41.44 2.27
N HIS A 658 -16.72 40.68 3.00
CA HIS A 658 -18.04 41.12 3.47
C HIS A 658 -17.95 42.17 4.58
N GLY A 659 -17.01 42.01 5.52
CA GLY A 659 -16.75 43.00 6.56
C GLY A 659 -16.30 44.34 5.97
N ALA A 660 -15.43 44.32 4.95
CA ALA A 660 -14.97 45.52 4.25
C ALA A 660 -16.10 46.21 3.48
N LEU A 661 -16.94 45.44 2.78
CA LEU A 661 -18.13 45.95 2.09
C LEU A 661 -19.12 46.58 3.07
N ALA A 662 -19.46 45.87 4.15
CA ALA A 662 -20.38 46.37 5.18
C ALA A 662 -19.85 47.65 5.84
N LYS A 663 -18.54 47.70 6.09
CA LYS A 663 -17.86 48.90 6.59
C LYS A 663 -17.94 50.06 5.60
N ALA A 664 -17.68 49.83 4.31
CA ALA A 664 -17.79 50.85 3.28
C ALA A 664 -19.22 51.38 3.13
N LEU A 665 -20.23 50.49 3.20
CA LEU A 665 -21.65 50.87 3.16
C LEU A 665 -22.07 51.69 4.38
N THR A 666 -21.63 51.31 5.57
CA THR A 666 -21.92 52.06 6.81
C THR A 666 -21.22 53.41 6.83
N GLU A 667 -19.92 53.47 6.52
CA GLU A 667 -19.16 54.72 6.43
C GLU A 667 -19.72 55.63 5.32
N GLY A 668 -20.14 55.08 4.18
CA GLY A 668 -20.77 55.81 3.08
C GLY A 668 -22.12 56.39 3.46
N HIS A 669 -22.98 55.63 4.13
CA HIS A 669 -24.26 56.13 4.64
C HIS A 669 -24.06 57.25 5.68
N GLN A 670 -23.07 57.10 6.56
CA GLN A 670 -22.70 58.11 7.55
C GLN A 670 -22.18 59.41 6.91
N ARG A 671 -21.40 59.33 5.83
CA ARG A 671 -20.97 60.53 5.08
C ARG A 671 -22.16 61.26 4.49
N ARG A 672 -23.08 60.55 3.83
CA ARG A 672 -24.30 61.13 3.24
C ARG A 672 -25.20 61.79 4.29
N GLN A 673 -25.37 61.18 5.46
CA GLN A 673 -26.14 61.77 6.57
C GLN A 673 -25.47 63.00 7.21
N ARG A 674 -24.14 63.13 7.11
CA ARG A 674 -23.42 64.33 7.58
C ARG A 674 -23.45 65.47 6.56
N GLU A 675 -23.59 65.14 5.28
CA GLU A 675 -23.68 66.09 4.16
C GLU A 675 -25.11 66.61 3.93
N SER A 676 -26.15 65.86 4.32
CA SER A 676 -27.57 66.26 4.32
C SER A 676 -27.98 66.99 5.60
#